data_AF-A0A943N622-F1
#
_entry.id   AF-A0A943N622-F1
#
_cell.length_a   1.000
_cell.length_b   1.000
_cell.length_c   1.000
_cell.angle_alpha   90.00
_cell.angle_beta   90.00
_cell.angle_gamma   90.00
#
_symmetry.space_group_name_H-M   'P 1'
#
loop_
_entity.id
_entity.type
_entity.pdbx_description
1 polymer ?
#
loop_
_entity_poly.entity_id
_entity_poly.type
_entity_poly.pdbx_seq_one_letter_code
_entity_poly.pdbx_strand_id
1 'polypeptide(L)'
;MKKIIAALLTLIMATALFAGCGQDNGDVDLPVNVGDTTPKPQESTDPGQSQTAGAALTRAPLGGTGMIAAGSIHNIGLRTNGTIVSGGHDQYGQRRTSNWTGIVFVAANKSATIGVKADGSALFAGEMTGSEAVSGWSNVYMAAMGGDFAVALLNDGTVTGTSGAPDVSAWSDMVWVAAGESFAIGLKSDGTVAATAGAPDVSAWTNLVKIAAGADRAAGITAEGKLVASISTAAFDANSDYVAVDVGAAGLVAVRADGSVVAAMEVEADNDPLVYADSKDITAVKNAVSVAVGDTHAVVMDRTGYAYAYGRNTDLQCDVGTFNLRPYVENVNGANYIRGIEIGSTVEQAKKLIALFTGADSVAVTKADGSEAADTDTVATGMKAGDVGEIVIMGDGNGDGAVTEEDSALIDAILTKQSDLSGANLRAMQMSLSYGLPAPECRAADKNTIAAYIAGTGSIDQFGDKVRGTYTDKFKSAYEANNDTVGYIEVLGTNVSYPIMFDMTGKWYYNDHTPAKEKAESGSVYAYYYGQQHNDVITGHNSRPSGSMFHQLHHIEDFNMGKSNCEEKKYCGKELSNLPDLKVYSERVWDVYLYGEEARYEIFAMFETKAPADVEKSLMEYVWYPYGNTNHDKDTDEKVQAWIDDCVKQTKELSGLELNTNVNVKDDFLTVFTCATQHSDAGKGARLYFMLKKVDY
;
A
#
# COMPACT_ATOMS: atom_id res chain seq x y z
N MET A 1 14.09 -41.39 -15.68
CA MET A 1 15.26 -40.92 -16.46
C MET A 1 14.99 -39.47 -16.82
N LYS A 2 15.68 -38.50 -16.18
CA LYS A 2 16.83 -37.83 -16.80
C LYS A 2 16.54 -37.53 -18.29
N LYS A 3 16.14 -36.29 -18.57
CA LYS A 3 17.04 -35.20 -18.97
C LYS A 3 17.48 -35.34 -20.43
N ILE A 4 17.25 -34.23 -21.15
CA ILE A 4 18.28 -33.52 -21.95
C ILE A 4 18.54 -34.06 -23.37
N ILE A 5 18.62 -33.25 -24.43
CA ILE A 5 18.53 -31.78 -24.63
C ILE A 5 18.66 -31.54 -26.14
N ALA A 6 18.25 -30.33 -26.58
CA ALA A 6 18.69 -29.64 -27.80
C ALA A 6 18.22 -30.21 -29.14
N ALA A 7 17.89 -29.42 -30.15
CA ALA A 7 17.90 -27.97 -30.35
C ALA A 7 17.09 -27.73 -31.65
N LEU A 8 16.28 -26.68 -31.80
CA LEU A 8 16.71 -25.30 -32.03
C LEU A 8 17.66 -25.18 -33.24
N LEU A 9 17.09 -24.84 -34.40
CA LEU A 9 17.77 -24.14 -35.51
C LEU A 9 16.67 -23.53 -36.40
N THR A 10 16.25 -22.30 -36.14
CA THR A 10 16.68 -21.06 -36.85
C THR A 10 16.50 -21.07 -38.37
N LEU A 11 15.50 -20.29 -38.79
CA LEU A 11 15.62 -19.16 -39.73
C LEU A 11 15.87 -19.43 -41.23
N ILE A 12 15.17 -18.58 -42.02
CA ILE A 12 15.51 -18.05 -43.36
C ILE A 12 14.68 -18.62 -44.53
N MET A 13 13.81 -17.71 -45.03
CA MET A 13 13.55 -17.31 -46.43
C MET A 13 13.48 -18.37 -47.54
N ALA A 14 12.75 -18.21 -48.62
CA ALA A 14 11.72 -17.30 -49.11
C ALA A 14 11.44 -17.78 -50.56
N THR A 15 10.36 -17.28 -51.16
CA THR A 15 10.19 -17.08 -52.61
C THR A 15 10.11 -18.34 -53.50
N ALA A 16 9.31 -18.40 -54.57
CA ALA A 16 8.43 -17.44 -55.23
C ALA A 16 7.61 -18.19 -56.30
N LEU A 17 6.62 -17.50 -56.86
CA LEU A 17 6.36 -17.28 -58.31
C LEU A 17 4.85 -17.26 -58.54
N PHE A 18 4.21 -16.08 -58.63
CA PHE A 18 4.16 -15.14 -59.77
C PHE A 18 3.59 -15.73 -61.07
N ALA A 19 2.47 -15.15 -61.50
CA ALA A 19 2.18 -14.84 -62.89
C ALA A 19 1.68 -13.40 -62.94
N GLY A 20 2.40 -12.56 -63.68
CA GLY A 20 2.08 -11.16 -63.92
C GLY A 20 1.89 -10.86 -65.41
N CYS A 21 2.25 -9.62 -65.76
CA CYS A 21 2.21 -8.89 -67.05
C CYS A 21 0.96 -8.01 -67.19
N GLY A 22 1.00 -6.69 -67.35
CA GLY A 22 2.02 -5.70 -67.80
C GLY A 22 1.27 -4.66 -68.68
N GLN A 23 1.57 -3.36 -68.83
CA GLN A 23 2.77 -2.53 -68.77
C GLN A 23 2.43 -1.01 -68.67
N ASP A 24 3.29 -0.21 -68.01
CA ASP A 24 3.99 1.06 -68.36
C ASP A 24 3.28 2.21 -69.14
N ASN A 25 3.56 3.52 -69.00
CA ASN A 25 4.47 4.38 -68.20
C ASN A 25 3.97 5.86 -68.33
N GLY A 26 4.24 6.74 -67.35
CA GLY A 26 4.25 8.20 -67.58
C GLY A 26 3.87 9.09 -66.38
N ASP A 27 4.89 9.63 -65.71
CA ASP A 27 5.01 10.90 -64.97
C ASP A 27 3.90 11.46 -64.03
N VAL A 28 4.35 11.59 -62.77
CA VAL A 28 4.11 12.62 -61.74
C VAL A 28 2.95 13.61 -61.88
N ASP A 29 1.97 13.47 -60.99
CA ASP A 29 1.33 14.63 -60.34
C ASP A 29 0.80 14.23 -58.95
N LEU A 30 1.17 14.98 -57.93
CA LEU A 30 0.70 14.85 -56.54
C LEU A 30 -0.78 15.28 -56.45
N PRO A 31 -1.70 14.54 -55.82
CA PRO A 31 -3.02 15.08 -55.53
C PRO A 31 -3.07 15.67 -54.11
N VAL A 32 -3.02 17.00 -54.09
CA VAL A 32 -3.96 17.95 -53.46
C VAL A 32 -4.51 17.62 -52.06
N ASN A 33 -4.13 18.49 -51.13
CA ASN A 33 -4.70 18.70 -49.81
C ASN A 33 -6.17 19.17 -49.90
N VAL A 34 -7.08 18.48 -49.20
CA VAL A 34 -8.46 18.91 -48.98
C VAL A 34 -8.83 18.76 -47.50
N GLY A 35 -8.73 19.87 -46.76
CA GLY A 35 -9.71 20.30 -45.75
C GLY A 35 -9.79 19.56 -44.42
N ASP A 36 -9.41 20.27 -43.36
CA ASP A 36 -9.67 19.99 -41.95
C ASP A 36 -11.17 20.09 -41.61
N THR A 37 -11.87 18.96 -41.50
CA THR A 37 -13.22 18.89 -40.89
C THR A 37 -13.44 17.61 -40.07
N THR A 38 -12.42 17.13 -39.37
CA THR A 38 -12.64 16.11 -38.33
C THR A 38 -13.24 16.79 -37.11
N PRO A 39 -14.41 16.37 -36.59
CA PRO A 39 -14.87 16.84 -35.29
C PRO A 39 -13.77 16.51 -34.26
N LYS A 40 -13.23 17.53 -33.61
CA LYS A 40 -12.31 17.37 -32.49
C LYS A 40 -13.06 16.66 -31.35
N PRO A 41 -12.39 15.76 -30.60
CA PRO A 41 -12.98 15.17 -29.40
C PRO A 41 -13.52 16.27 -28.47
N GLN A 42 -14.76 16.11 -28.03
CA GLN A 42 -15.37 16.96 -27.02
C GLN A 42 -14.98 16.40 -25.63
N GLU A 43 -14.57 17.30 -24.75
CA GLU A 43 -13.81 17.04 -23.52
C GLU A 43 -14.57 16.26 -22.42
N SER A 44 -13.86 15.38 -21.71
CA SER A 44 -14.28 14.63 -20.52
C SER A 44 -13.89 15.36 -19.23
N THR A 45 -14.81 15.47 -18.25
CA THR A 45 -14.71 16.27 -17.01
C THR A 45 -13.97 15.58 -15.84
N ASP A 46 -12.81 15.00 -16.10
CA ASP A 46 -11.88 14.42 -15.11
C ASP A 46 -11.11 15.53 -14.34
N PRO A 47 -10.57 15.35 -13.11
CA PRO A 47 -9.75 16.34 -12.38
C PRO A 47 -8.39 16.69 -13.05
N GLY A 48 -8.25 16.35 -14.34
CA GLY A 48 -7.16 16.71 -15.23
C GLY A 48 -7.62 17.47 -16.48
N GLN A 49 -8.73 18.21 -16.46
CA GLN A 49 -9.16 18.97 -17.64
C GLN A 49 -8.13 20.03 -18.06
N SER A 50 -7.72 19.93 -19.34
CA SER A 50 -7.32 21.07 -20.16
C SER A 50 -8.43 22.11 -20.08
N GLN A 51 -8.16 23.21 -19.39
CA GLN A 51 -9.05 24.37 -19.35
C GLN A 51 -8.85 25.14 -20.66
N THR A 52 -9.94 25.63 -21.25
CA THR A 52 -9.82 26.59 -22.35
C THR A 52 -9.13 27.85 -21.83
N ALA A 53 -8.08 28.31 -22.53
CA ALA A 53 -7.33 29.50 -22.15
C ALA A 53 -8.28 30.71 -21.98
N GLY A 54 -8.38 31.23 -20.75
CA GLY A 54 -9.21 32.39 -20.41
C GLY A 54 -10.54 32.10 -19.69
N ALA A 55 -10.90 30.84 -19.42
CA ALA A 55 -11.98 30.51 -18.51
C ALA A 55 -11.54 30.68 -17.04
N ALA A 56 -12.42 31.18 -16.17
CA ALA A 56 -12.12 31.26 -14.74
C ALA A 56 -12.02 29.85 -14.14
N LEU A 57 -10.95 29.58 -13.40
CA LEU A 57 -10.80 28.29 -12.72
C LEU A 57 -11.85 28.16 -11.63
N THR A 58 -12.43 26.97 -11.54
CA THR A 58 -13.38 26.61 -10.49
C THR A 58 -12.81 25.48 -9.65
N ARG A 59 -13.16 25.46 -8.38
CA ARG A 59 -12.92 24.31 -7.50
C ARG A 59 -13.88 23.18 -7.87
N ALA A 60 -13.34 22.02 -8.23
CA ALA A 60 -14.11 20.83 -8.52
C ALA A 60 -14.32 20.01 -7.23
N PRO A 61 -15.41 19.25 -7.08
CA PRO A 61 -15.53 18.32 -5.96
C PRO A 61 -14.32 17.37 -5.93
N LEU A 62 -13.64 17.29 -4.78
CA LEU A 62 -12.43 16.46 -4.61
C LEU A 62 -12.76 14.96 -4.43
N GLY A 63 -14.04 14.61 -4.31
CA GLY A 63 -14.48 13.25 -4.04
C GLY A 63 -14.37 12.31 -5.23
N GLY A 64 -13.95 11.06 -4.96
CA GLY A 64 -14.27 9.93 -5.81
C GLY A 64 -13.34 9.64 -6.98
N THR A 65 -12.05 10.02 -6.96
CA THR A 65 -11.10 9.60 -8.03
C THR A 65 -9.83 8.90 -7.55
N GLY A 66 -9.67 8.69 -6.24
CA GLY A 66 -8.43 8.17 -5.67
C GLY A 66 -7.29 9.17 -5.77
N MET A 67 -6.40 9.21 -4.78
CA MET A 67 -5.30 10.16 -4.74
C MET A 67 -4.07 9.57 -4.07
N ILE A 68 -2.92 10.18 -4.33
CA ILE A 68 -1.66 9.90 -3.64
C ILE A 68 -1.07 11.19 -3.08
N ALA A 69 -0.39 11.09 -1.94
CA ALA A 69 0.45 12.13 -1.37
C ALA A 69 1.75 11.50 -0.84
N ALA A 70 2.85 12.23 -0.92
CA ALA A 70 4.17 11.77 -0.46
C ALA A 70 4.74 12.77 0.54
N GLY A 71 5.15 12.27 1.70
CA GLY A 71 5.97 12.98 2.67
C GLY A 71 7.46 12.71 2.46
N SER A 72 8.29 12.98 3.47
CA SER A 72 9.73 12.71 3.37
C SER A 72 10.05 11.21 3.29
N ILE A 73 9.38 10.42 4.13
CA ILE A 73 9.65 8.99 4.38
C ILE A 73 8.37 8.15 4.50
N HIS A 74 7.22 8.70 4.10
CA HIS A 74 5.95 7.97 4.02
C HIS A 74 5.12 8.48 2.85
N ASN A 75 4.12 7.70 2.47
CA ASN A 75 3.16 8.05 1.45
C ASN A 75 1.77 7.62 1.88
N ILE A 76 0.77 8.28 1.30
CA ILE A 76 -0.64 8.12 1.62
C ILE A 76 -1.38 7.91 0.31
N GLY A 77 -2.24 6.90 0.27
CA GLY A 77 -3.18 6.67 -0.80
C GLY A 77 -4.61 6.86 -0.30
N LEU A 78 -5.35 7.76 -0.93
CA LEU A 78 -6.79 7.90 -0.73
C LEU A 78 -7.51 6.97 -1.70
N ARG A 79 -8.33 6.08 -1.17
CA ARG A 79 -9.21 5.22 -1.96
C ARG A 79 -10.49 5.96 -2.32
N THR A 80 -11.12 5.55 -3.42
CA THR A 80 -12.39 6.16 -3.88
C THR A 80 -13.57 5.98 -2.93
N ASN A 81 -13.51 5.02 -1.99
CA ASN A 81 -14.50 4.86 -0.91
C ASN A 81 -14.22 5.75 0.33
N GLY A 82 -13.29 6.70 0.23
CA GLY A 82 -12.97 7.65 1.30
C GLY A 82 -12.14 7.08 2.46
N THR A 83 -11.53 5.90 2.29
CA THR A 83 -10.57 5.30 3.23
C THR A 83 -9.12 5.53 2.79
N ILE A 84 -8.19 5.38 3.72
CA ILE A 84 -6.76 5.64 3.51
C ILE A 84 -5.93 4.35 3.56
N VAL A 85 -4.92 4.27 2.71
CA VAL A 85 -3.74 3.39 2.86
C VAL A 85 -2.50 4.21 3.05
N SER A 86 -1.50 3.61 3.66
CA SER A 86 -0.21 4.27 3.85
C SER A 86 0.94 3.29 3.72
N GLY A 87 2.08 3.78 3.25
CA GLY A 87 3.35 3.06 3.24
C GLY A 87 4.46 3.95 3.81
N GLY A 88 5.52 3.36 4.34
CA GLY A 88 6.65 4.09 4.90
C GLY A 88 6.73 4.11 6.43
N HIS A 89 7.49 5.07 6.97
CA HIS A 89 7.76 5.17 8.39
C HIS A 89 6.54 5.63 9.22
N ASP A 90 6.44 5.20 10.50
CA ASP A 90 5.36 5.60 11.42
C ASP A 90 5.82 6.04 12.83
N GLN A 91 7.09 6.42 13.04
CA GLN A 91 7.53 6.79 14.41
C GLN A 91 6.74 7.92 15.08
N TYR A 92 6.17 8.83 14.28
CA TYR A 92 5.39 9.97 14.77
C TYR A 92 3.89 9.68 14.74
N GLY A 93 3.47 8.48 14.31
CA GLY A 93 2.07 8.15 14.09
C GLY A 93 1.47 8.78 12.83
N GLN A 94 2.30 9.24 11.88
CA GLN A 94 1.86 9.89 10.64
C GLN A 94 1.03 9.00 9.71
N ARG A 95 1.05 7.68 9.92
CA ARG A 95 0.31 6.67 9.16
C ARG A 95 -0.95 6.20 9.88
N ARG A 96 -1.21 6.64 11.12
CA ARG A 96 -2.37 6.22 11.97
C ARG A 96 -3.70 6.79 11.46
N THR A 97 -4.12 6.29 10.30
CA THR A 97 -5.25 6.75 9.50
C THR A 97 -6.28 5.65 9.25
N SER A 98 -6.09 4.47 9.84
CA SER A 98 -6.91 3.27 9.60
C SER A 98 -8.39 3.44 9.96
N ASN A 99 -8.70 4.32 10.92
CA ASN A 99 -10.07 4.66 11.33
C ASN A 99 -10.68 5.84 10.55
N TRP A 100 -9.98 6.40 9.56
CA TRP A 100 -10.46 7.53 8.79
C TRP A 100 -11.43 7.07 7.70
N THR A 101 -12.56 7.76 7.61
CA THR A 101 -13.61 7.51 6.62
C THR A 101 -14.17 8.83 6.09
N GLY A 102 -14.77 8.79 4.89
CA GLY A 102 -15.33 9.98 4.25
C GLY A 102 -14.29 11.04 3.88
N ILE A 103 -13.02 10.62 3.70
CA ILE A 103 -11.94 11.49 3.26
C ILE A 103 -12.09 11.75 1.76
N VAL A 104 -11.89 13.00 1.35
CA VAL A 104 -11.94 13.43 -0.06
C VAL A 104 -10.63 14.06 -0.52
N PHE A 105 -9.71 14.36 0.39
CA PHE A 105 -8.40 14.89 0.06
C PHE A 105 -7.36 14.50 1.11
N VAL A 106 -6.11 14.29 0.68
CA VAL A 106 -4.98 13.99 1.57
C VAL A 106 -3.79 14.89 1.28
N ALA A 107 -3.06 15.26 2.33
CA ALA A 107 -1.76 15.91 2.25
C ALA A 107 -0.80 15.25 3.24
N ALA A 108 0.49 15.26 2.93
CA ALA A 108 1.54 14.69 3.78
C ALA A 108 2.75 15.63 3.81
N ASN A 109 3.46 15.67 4.94
CA ASN A 109 4.80 16.24 5.03
C ASN A 109 5.78 15.23 5.64
N LYS A 110 6.89 15.68 6.23
CA LYS A 110 7.89 14.82 6.85
C LYS A 110 7.37 13.87 7.93
N SER A 111 6.45 14.35 8.77
CA SER A 111 6.11 13.71 10.04
C SER A 111 4.61 13.66 10.31
N ALA A 112 3.78 14.05 9.33
CA ALA A 112 2.34 14.12 9.51
C ALA A 112 1.56 13.96 8.20
N THR A 113 0.27 13.70 8.37
CA THR A 113 -0.75 13.52 7.35
C THR A 113 -2.00 14.30 7.73
N ILE A 114 -2.62 14.99 6.77
CA ILE A 114 -3.94 15.62 6.90
C ILE A 114 -4.92 14.93 5.95
N GLY A 115 -6.11 14.62 6.44
CA GLY A 115 -7.25 14.16 5.65
C GLY A 115 -8.39 15.15 5.72
N VAL A 116 -8.86 15.68 4.58
CA VAL A 116 -10.04 16.56 4.52
C VAL A 116 -11.27 15.70 4.23
N LYS A 117 -12.34 15.93 4.99
CA LYS A 117 -13.63 15.25 4.82
C LYS A 117 -14.54 15.98 3.85
N ALA A 118 -15.51 15.27 3.29
CA ALA A 118 -16.52 15.83 2.39
C ALA A 118 -17.35 16.98 3.01
N ASP A 119 -17.48 17.01 4.34
CA ASP A 119 -18.15 18.09 5.09
C ASP A 119 -17.27 19.33 5.32
N GLY A 120 -16.01 19.30 4.87
CA GLY A 120 -15.04 20.38 5.02
C GLY A 120 -14.34 20.44 6.38
N SER A 121 -14.49 19.41 7.24
CA SER A 121 -13.64 19.22 8.42
C SER A 121 -12.32 18.54 8.05
N ALA A 122 -11.32 18.59 8.95
CA ALA A 122 -10.00 17.98 8.73
C ALA A 122 -9.59 17.07 9.89
N LEU A 123 -8.92 15.98 9.55
CA LEU A 123 -8.27 15.04 10.47
C LEU A 123 -6.75 15.13 10.34
N PHE A 124 -6.04 14.81 11.41
CA PHE A 124 -4.59 14.92 11.51
C PHE A 124 -4.00 13.67 12.16
N ALA A 125 -2.89 13.16 11.61
CA ALA A 125 -2.08 12.09 12.17
C ALA A 125 -0.60 12.49 12.08
N GLY A 126 0.20 12.21 13.10
CA GLY A 126 1.62 12.58 13.13
C GLY A 126 1.98 13.63 14.19
N GLU A 127 3.13 14.28 13.99
CA GLU A 127 3.62 15.38 14.81
C GLU A 127 3.99 16.59 13.93
N MET A 128 3.50 17.77 14.30
CA MET A 128 3.78 19.05 13.63
C MET A 128 3.46 20.21 14.57
N THR A 129 4.22 21.30 14.48
CA THR A 129 3.94 22.54 15.22
C THR A 129 2.58 23.14 14.82
N GLY A 130 1.74 23.47 15.82
CA GLY A 130 0.42 24.06 15.60
C GLY A 130 -0.64 23.08 15.06
N SER A 131 -0.37 21.78 15.12
CA SER A 131 -1.29 20.72 14.65
C SER A 131 -2.65 20.73 15.35
N GLU A 132 -2.74 21.27 16.57
CA GLU A 132 -4.00 21.43 17.30
C GLU A 132 -5.05 22.24 16.53
N ALA A 133 -4.60 23.18 15.68
CA ALA A 133 -5.47 24.02 14.87
C ALA A 133 -6.24 23.23 13.79
N VAL A 134 -5.67 22.14 13.27
CA VAL A 134 -6.24 21.36 12.16
C VAL A 134 -7.62 20.81 12.53
N SER A 135 -7.77 20.32 13.77
CA SER A 135 -9.04 19.79 14.28
C SER A 135 -10.17 20.83 14.37
N GLY A 136 -9.81 22.12 14.40
CA GLY A 136 -10.76 23.23 14.42
C GLY A 136 -11.07 23.82 13.05
N TRP A 137 -10.41 23.34 11.99
CA TRP A 137 -10.70 23.81 10.63
C TRP A 137 -12.08 23.34 10.17
N SER A 138 -12.76 24.22 9.44
CA SER A 138 -14.07 23.97 8.85
C SER A 138 -14.13 24.65 7.49
N ASN A 139 -15.08 24.22 6.65
CA ASN A 139 -15.22 24.72 5.29
C ASN A 139 -13.93 24.54 4.45
N VAL A 140 -13.10 23.54 4.79
CA VAL A 140 -11.87 23.23 4.06
C VAL A 140 -12.23 22.60 2.73
N TYR A 141 -11.63 23.13 1.68
CA TYR A 141 -11.62 22.51 0.36
C TYR A 141 -10.43 21.55 0.27
N MET A 142 -9.20 22.06 0.39
CA MET A 142 -7.98 21.25 0.36
C MET A 142 -6.93 21.80 1.32
N ALA A 143 -5.89 21.03 1.59
CA ALA A 143 -4.77 21.43 2.43
C ALA A 143 -3.42 21.22 1.71
N ALA A 144 -2.40 21.96 2.13
CA ALA A 144 -1.01 21.73 1.75
C ALA A 144 -0.14 21.79 3.00
N MET A 145 0.88 20.93 3.06
CA MET A 145 1.77 20.82 4.22
C MET A 145 3.20 21.15 3.80
N GLY A 146 3.83 22.08 4.52
CA GLY A 146 5.26 22.34 4.40
C GLY A 146 6.06 21.55 5.43
N GLY A 147 7.32 21.94 5.67
CA GLY A 147 8.24 21.20 6.53
C GLY A 147 7.72 21.01 7.96
N ASP A 148 7.19 22.07 8.58
CA ASP A 148 6.59 22.05 9.94
C ASP A 148 5.38 22.99 10.07
N PHE A 149 4.58 23.10 9.00
CA PHE A 149 3.32 23.85 9.02
C PHE A 149 2.32 23.29 8.01
N ALA A 150 1.07 23.73 8.11
CA ALA A 150 0.06 23.46 7.09
C ALA A 150 -0.78 24.71 6.79
N VAL A 151 -1.28 24.77 5.55
CA VAL A 151 -2.28 25.75 5.10
C VAL A 151 -3.51 25.02 4.57
N ALA A 152 -4.69 25.60 4.76
CA ALA A 152 -5.96 25.12 4.26
C ALA A 152 -6.62 26.16 3.38
N LEU A 153 -6.93 25.77 2.14
CA LEU A 153 -7.81 26.52 1.25
C LEU A 153 -9.25 26.23 1.64
N LEU A 154 -10.03 27.27 1.91
CA LEU A 154 -11.45 27.17 2.26
C LEU A 154 -12.34 27.26 1.03
N ASN A 155 -13.58 26.76 1.09
CA ASN A 155 -14.55 26.83 -0.02
C ASN A 155 -15.03 28.25 -0.35
N ASP A 156 -14.65 29.28 0.39
CA ASP A 156 -14.90 30.69 0.03
C ASP A 156 -13.76 31.33 -0.78
N GLY A 157 -12.62 30.64 -0.90
CA GLY A 157 -11.47 31.07 -1.71
C GLY A 157 -10.39 31.77 -0.89
N THR A 158 -10.58 31.86 0.42
CA THR A 158 -9.57 32.32 1.38
C THR A 158 -8.70 31.16 1.87
N VAL A 159 -7.57 31.48 2.50
CA VAL A 159 -6.62 30.49 3.03
C VAL A 159 -6.32 30.79 4.49
N THR A 160 -6.32 29.73 5.31
CA THR A 160 -5.90 29.78 6.72
C THR A 160 -4.69 28.85 6.92
N GLY A 161 -4.03 28.91 8.08
CA GLY A 161 -2.88 28.06 8.36
C GLY A 161 -2.71 27.76 9.85
N THR A 162 -1.79 26.84 10.15
CA THR A 162 -1.34 26.60 11.52
C THR A 162 -0.51 27.77 12.03
N SER A 163 -0.20 27.79 13.32
CA SER A 163 0.57 28.88 13.95
C SER A 163 1.99 29.05 13.36
N GLY A 164 2.56 28.00 12.76
CA GLY A 164 3.85 28.04 12.05
C GLY A 164 3.76 28.41 10.57
N ALA A 165 2.56 28.60 10.02
CA ALA A 165 2.38 28.87 8.59
C ALA A 165 2.87 30.28 8.19
N PRO A 166 3.36 30.46 6.95
CA PRO A 166 3.65 31.79 6.42
C PRO A 166 2.37 32.64 6.29
N ASP A 167 2.51 33.97 6.23
CA ASP A 167 1.36 34.87 6.15
C ASP A 167 0.62 34.73 4.81
N VAL A 168 -0.56 34.11 4.88
CA VAL A 168 -1.53 33.92 3.79
C VAL A 168 -2.81 34.73 4.00
N SER A 169 -2.85 35.62 4.99
CA SER A 169 -4.08 36.32 5.41
C SER A 169 -4.68 37.23 4.35
N ALA A 170 -3.87 37.69 3.39
CA ALA A 170 -4.30 38.53 2.27
C ALA A 170 -4.79 37.72 1.05
N TRP A 171 -4.71 36.39 1.09
CA TRP A 171 -5.08 35.55 -0.05
C TRP A 171 -6.59 35.37 -0.17
N SER A 172 -7.08 35.56 -1.39
CA SER A 172 -8.50 35.45 -1.77
C SER A 172 -8.59 34.97 -3.22
N ASP A 173 -9.76 34.49 -3.63
CA ASP A 173 -10.00 33.94 -4.97
C ASP A 173 -9.08 32.77 -5.35
N MET A 174 -8.63 32.02 -4.34
CA MET A 174 -7.75 30.86 -4.50
C MET A 174 -8.55 29.61 -4.91
N VAL A 175 -7.94 28.82 -5.79
CA VAL A 175 -8.50 27.54 -6.28
C VAL A 175 -7.58 26.35 -6.03
N TRP A 176 -6.31 26.60 -5.70
CA TRP A 176 -5.34 25.58 -5.30
C TRP A 176 -4.30 26.18 -4.36
N VAL A 177 -3.74 25.36 -3.47
CA VAL A 177 -2.58 25.72 -2.63
C VAL A 177 -1.54 24.60 -2.66
N ALA A 178 -0.26 24.97 -2.61
CA ALA A 178 0.86 24.03 -2.45
C ALA A 178 1.90 24.63 -1.49
N ALA A 179 2.65 23.80 -0.79
CA ALA A 179 3.59 24.23 0.23
C ALA A 179 4.96 23.57 0.02
N GLY A 180 6.01 24.37 0.03
CA GLY A 180 7.38 23.88 0.18
C GLY A 180 7.80 23.85 1.64
N GLU A 181 9.09 23.63 1.90
CA GLU A 181 9.67 23.48 3.23
C GLU A 181 9.30 24.64 4.18
N SER A 182 9.35 25.87 3.67
CA SER A 182 9.18 27.10 4.46
C SER A 182 8.27 28.17 3.82
N PHE A 183 7.62 27.83 2.71
CA PHE A 183 6.80 28.77 1.93
C PHE A 183 5.53 28.11 1.41
N ALA A 184 4.54 28.92 1.05
CA ALA A 184 3.36 28.49 0.32
C ALA A 184 3.22 29.25 -1.00
N ILE A 185 2.59 28.60 -1.97
CA ILE A 185 2.08 29.21 -3.21
C ILE A 185 0.59 28.91 -3.37
N GLY A 186 -0.14 29.84 -3.97
CA GLY A 186 -1.59 29.74 -4.20
C GLY A 186 -1.94 30.08 -5.64
N LEU A 187 -2.71 29.20 -6.29
CA LEU A 187 -3.25 29.44 -7.63
C LEU A 187 -4.55 30.21 -7.51
N LYS A 188 -4.63 31.37 -8.17
CA LYS A 188 -5.84 32.16 -8.26
C LYS A 188 -6.75 31.67 -9.38
N SER A 189 -8.04 31.99 -9.26
CA SER A 189 -9.05 31.68 -10.27
C SER A 189 -8.78 32.29 -11.66
N ASP A 190 -7.93 33.33 -11.74
CA ASP A 190 -7.50 33.96 -12.99
C ASP A 190 -6.26 33.29 -13.64
N GLY A 191 -5.74 32.21 -13.05
CA GLY A 191 -4.57 31.48 -13.54
C GLY A 191 -3.22 32.11 -13.18
N THR A 192 -3.18 33.13 -12.31
CA THR A 192 -1.94 33.68 -11.73
C THR A 192 -1.60 33.03 -10.39
N VAL A 193 -0.33 33.13 -9.96
CA VAL A 193 0.15 32.52 -8.71
C VAL A 193 0.53 33.59 -7.68
N ALA A 194 -0.01 33.47 -6.47
CA ALA A 194 0.46 34.20 -5.29
C ALA A 194 1.52 33.36 -4.56
N ALA A 195 2.49 34.03 -3.95
CA ALA A 195 3.57 33.36 -3.22
C ALA A 195 3.87 34.09 -1.91
N THR A 196 4.18 33.33 -0.86
CA THR A 196 4.65 33.91 0.40
C THR A 196 6.12 34.30 0.29
N ALA A 197 6.62 35.02 1.31
CA ALA A 197 8.06 35.26 1.41
C ALA A 197 8.85 33.94 1.43
N GLY A 198 10.02 33.92 0.79
CA GLY A 198 10.90 32.74 0.71
C GLY A 198 10.56 31.75 -0.41
N ALA A 199 9.44 31.91 -1.10
CA ALA A 199 9.09 31.09 -2.25
C ALA A 199 10.01 31.37 -3.47
N PRO A 200 10.16 30.40 -4.39
CA PRO A 200 10.76 30.63 -5.70
C PRO A 200 10.03 31.73 -6.49
N ASP A 201 10.74 32.35 -7.45
CA ASP A 201 10.13 33.37 -8.31
C ASP A 201 9.12 32.75 -9.28
N VAL A 202 7.84 32.93 -8.96
CA VAL A 202 6.68 32.53 -9.76
C VAL A 202 6.00 33.72 -10.45
N SER A 203 6.58 34.92 -10.40
CA SER A 203 5.93 36.16 -10.84
C SER A 203 5.59 36.20 -12.33
N ALA A 204 6.33 35.44 -13.15
CA ALA A 204 6.10 35.31 -14.58
C ALA A 204 5.09 34.22 -14.97
N TRP A 205 4.61 33.43 -14.01
CA TRP A 205 3.73 32.29 -14.26
C TRP A 205 2.29 32.78 -14.45
N THR A 206 1.72 32.50 -15.62
CA THR A 206 0.36 32.91 -16.01
C THR A 206 -0.34 31.79 -16.78
N ASN A 207 -1.67 31.82 -16.78
CA ASN A 207 -2.54 30.79 -17.36
C ASN A 207 -2.32 29.40 -16.74
N LEU A 208 -2.04 29.33 -15.43
CA LEU A 208 -1.81 28.06 -14.73
C LEU A 208 -3.14 27.37 -14.44
N VAL A 209 -3.14 26.04 -14.48
CA VAL A 209 -4.28 25.19 -14.06
C VAL A 209 -3.92 24.24 -12.93
N LYS A 210 -2.62 23.98 -12.72
CA LYS A 210 -2.09 23.19 -11.60
C LYS A 210 -0.79 23.79 -11.09
N ILE A 211 -0.57 23.65 -9.79
CA ILE A 211 0.68 24.01 -9.11
C ILE A 211 1.09 22.89 -8.15
N ALA A 212 2.39 22.76 -7.93
CA ALA A 212 3.00 21.87 -6.97
C ALA A 212 4.17 22.58 -6.28
N ALA A 213 4.46 22.20 -5.04
CA ALA A 213 5.60 22.70 -4.30
C ALA A 213 6.07 21.63 -3.31
N GLY A 214 7.37 21.61 -3.08
CA GLY A 214 8.03 20.68 -2.16
C GLY A 214 9.48 21.08 -2.03
N ALA A 215 10.07 20.86 -0.84
CA ALA A 215 11.39 21.39 -0.48
C ALA A 215 11.50 22.90 -0.80
N ASP A 216 12.51 23.32 -1.55
CA ASP A 216 12.76 24.70 -1.97
C ASP A 216 12.22 25.02 -3.38
N ARG A 217 11.26 24.25 -3.89
CA ARG A 217 10.92 24.19 -5.32
C ARG A 217 9.43 24.33 -5.57
N ALA A 218 9.12 24.84 -6.77
CA ALA A 218 7.77 24.94 -7.27
C ALA A 218 7.68 24.50 -8.73
N ALA A 219 6.52 23.97 -9.11
CA ALA A 219 6.19 23.63 -10.49
C ALA A 219 4.73 23.96 -10.80
N GLY A 220 4.37 24.00 -12.07
CA GLY A 220 3.01 24.21 -12.52
C GLY A 220 2.79 23.81 -13.96
N ILE A 221 1.51 23.64 -14.32
CA ILE A 221 1.06 23.31 -15.67
C ILE A 221 0.13 24.43 -16.14
N THR A 222 0.36 24.93 -17.35
CA THR A 222 -0.52 25.92 -17.98
C THR A 222 -1.78 25.28 -18.57
N ALA A 223 -2.80 26.07 -18.87
CA ALA A 223 -4.04 25.63 -19.52
C ALA A 223 -3.79 24.92 -20.86
N GLU A 224 -2.71 25.31 -21.56
CA GLU A 224 -2.28 24.68 -22.79
C GLU A 224 -1.51 23.37 -22.56
N GLY A 225 -1.24 22.96 -21.31
CA GLY A 225 -0.52 21.72 -20.97
C GLY A 225 1.00 21.89 -20.89
N LYS A 226 1.52 23.12 -20.83
CA LYS A 226 2.97 23.38 -20.73
C LYS A 226 3.46 23.32 -19.29
N LEU A 227 4.59 22.67 -19.05
CA LEU A 227 5.28 22.64 -17.76
C LEU A 227 6.11 23.92 -17.53
N VAL A 228 5.99 24.49 -16.34
CA VAL A 228 6.90 25.52 -15.78
C VAL A 228 7.39 25.06 -14.41
N ALA A 229 8.65 25.39 -14.07
CA ALA A 229 9.21 25.04 -12.76
C ALA A 229 10.31 26.04 -12.35
N SER A 230 10.59 26.11 -11.04
CA SER A 230 11.71 26.87 -10.50
C SER A 230 13.07 26.18 -10.65
N ILE A 231 13.05 24.92 -11.09
CA ILE A 231 14.24 24.11 -11.38
C ILE A 231 14.33 23.80 -12.89
N SER A 232 15.44 23.18 -13.31
CA SER A 232 15.65 22.82 -14.72
C SER A 232 14.56 21.89 -15.25
N THR A 233 13.94 22.26 -16.37
CA THR A 233 12.98 21.43 -17.10
C THR A 233 13.60 20.76 -18.34
N ALA A 234 14.93 20.65 -18.42
CA ALA A 234 15.62 20.17 -19.63
C ALA A 234 15.30 18.71 -20.01
N ALA A 235 14.89 17.89 -19.04
CA ALA A 235 14.45 16.50 -19.26
C ALA A 235 13.01 16.41 -19.81
N PHE A 236 12.27 17.52 -19.79
CA PHE A 236 10.89 17.62 -20.26
C PHE A 236 10.90 18.22 -21.66
N ASP A 237 10.10 17.65 -22.55
CA ASP A 237 10.03 18.18 -23.92
C ASP A 237 9.15 19.42 -23.99
N ALA A 238 9.24 20.11 -25.13
CA ALA A 238 8.46 21.32 -25.38
C ALA A 238 6.97 21.03 -25.65
N ASN A 239 6.48 19.82 -25.38
CA ASN A 239 5.09 19.46 -25.58
C ASN A 239 4.18 20.24 -24.61
N SER A 240 2.91 20.31 -24.97
CA SER A 240 1.89 21.00 -24.19
C SER A 240 0.71 20.03 -23.97
N ASP A 241 1.03 18.91 -23.32
CA ASP A 241 0.08 17.82 -23.04
C ASP A 241 0.26 17.26 -21.61
N TYR A 242 0.98 17.96 -20.73
CA TYR A 242 1.09 17.59 -19.32
C TYR A 242 -0.23 17.85 -18.58
N VAL A 243 -0.63 16.90 -17.73
CA VAL A 243 -1.92 16.93 -16.98
C VAL A 243 -1.77 16.72 -15.47
N ALA A 244 -0.62 16.22 -15.03
CA ALA A 244 -0.25 16.17 -13.61
C ALA A 244 1.23 16.44 -13.43
N VAL A 245 1.60 17.07 -12.32
CA VAL A 245 2.97 17.38 -11.94
C VAL A 245 3.06 17.34 -10.43
N ASP A 246 4.19 16.86 -9.92
CA ASP A 246 4.60 17.13 -8.54
C ASP A 246 6.11 17.31 -8.43
N VAL A 247 6.55 18.02 -7.39
CA VAL A 247 7.95 18.38 -7.17
C VAL A 247 8.29 18.27 -5.68
N GLY A 248 9.46 17.69 -5.39
CA GLY A 248 10.00 17.57 -4.04
C GLY A 248 11.52 17.60 -4.05
N ALA A 249 12.15 17.30 -2.91
CA ALA A 249 13.61 17.24 -2.83
C ALA A 249 14.17 16.14 -3.77
N ALA A 250 13.42 15.05 -3.97
CA ALA A 250 13.82 13.97 -4.86
C ALA A 250 13.83 14.34 -6.35
N GLY A 251 13.11 15.40 -6.75
CA GLY A 251 13.08 15.86 -8.14
C GLY A 251 11.71 16.34 -8.60
N LEU A 252 11.49 16.28 -9.91
CA LEU A 252 10.26 16.69 -10.59
C LEU A 252 9.74 15.53 -11.43
N VAL A 253 8.45 15.24 -11.33
CA VAL A 253 7.79 14.22 -12.15
C VAL A 253 6.50 14.78 -12.72
N ALA A 254 6.23 14.50 -14.00
CA ALA A 254 5.02 14.92 -14.67
C ALA A 254 4.41 13.79 -15.52
N VAL A 255 3.10 13.84 -15.67
CA VAL A 255 2.28 12.89 -16.43
C VAL A 255 1.65 13.60 -17.61
N ARG A 256 1.67 12.96 -18.79
CA ARG A 256 1.01 13.43 -20.01
C ARG A 256 -0.42 12.91 -20.11
N ALA A 257 -1.23 13.55 -20.96
CA ALA A 257 -2.62 13.18 -21.21
C ALA A 257 -2.78 11.73 -21.70
N ASP A 258 -1.78 11.19 -22.41
CA ASP A 258 -1.74 9.79 -22.86
C ASP A 258 -1.37 8.78 -21.74
N GLY A 259 -1.05 9.28 -20.54
CA GLY A 259 -0.64 8.48 -19.38
C GLY A 259 0.85 8.09 -19.37
N SER A 260 1.67 8.64 -20.26
CA SER A 260 3.13 8.49 -20.17
C SER A 260 3.73 9.42 -19.10
N VAL A 261 4.81 8.97 -18.46
CA VAL A 261 5.48 9.69 -17.37
C VAL A 261 6.83 10.22 -17.83
N VAL A 262 7.17 11.44 -17.42
CA VAL A 262 8.49 12.07 -17.58
C VAL A 262 9.00 12.46 -16.19
N ALA A 263 10.22 12.06 -15.85
CA ALA A 263 10.82 12.30 -14.54
C ALA A 263 12.23 12.88 -14.68
N ALA A 264 12.56 13.80 -13.78
CA ALA A 264 13.90 14.30 -13.54
C ALA A 264 14.19 14.17 -12.04
N MET A 265 14.66 12.99 -11.65
CA MET A 265 15.06 12.71 -10.27
C MET A 265 16.50 13.16 -10.05
N GLU A 266 16.76 13.73 -8.89
CA GLU A 266 18.12 14.11 -8.50
C GLU A 266 18.91 12.87 -8.11
N VAL A 267 20.17 12.82 -8.53
CA VAL A 267 21.13 11.79 -8.14
C VAL A 267 22.24 12.51 -7.41
N GLU A 268 22.50 12.15 -6.15
CA GLU A 268 23.60 12.75 -5.38
C GLU A 268 24.96 12.41 -6.01
N ALA A 269 25.94 13.29 -5.77
CA ALA A 269 27.26 13.25 -6.39
C ALA A 269 28.12 12.03 -5.96
N ASP A 270 27.68 11.27 -4.96
CA ASP A 270 28.40 10.11 -4.42
C ASP A 270 28.02 8.78 -5.08
N ASN A 271 27.09 8.78 -6.05
CA ASN A 271 26.62 7.58 -6.74
C ASN A 271 26.09 6.51 -5.77
N ASP A 272 25.57 6.88 -4.59
CA ASP A 272 24.92 5.90 -3.71
C ASP A 272 23.61 5.41 -4.37
N PRO A 273 23.55 4.15 -4.85
CA PRO A 273 22.39 3.62 -5.54
C PRO A 273 21.15 3.46 -4.63
N LEU A 274 21.26 3.77 -3.32
CA LEU A 274 20.19 3.63 -2.34
C LEU A 274 19.43 4.95 -2.06
N VAL A 275 19.81 6.06 -2.70
CA VAL A 275 19.39 7.40 -2.24
C VAL A 275 18.31 8.06 -3.10
N TYR A 276 18.21 7.78 -4.41
CA TYR A 276 17.14 8.31 -5.27
C TYR A 276 16.75 7.36 -6.40
N ALA A 277 15.53 7.51 -6.91
CA ALA A 277 14.95 6.70 -7.98
C ALA A 277 15.67 6.92 -9.31
N ASP A 278 16.01 5.86 -10.05
CA ASP A 278 16.39 6.02 -11.46
C ASP A 278 15.19 6.57 -12.23
N SER A 279 15.36 7.74 -12.86
CA SER A 279 14.32 8.37 -13.68
C SER A 279 13.84 7.41 -14.79
N LYS A 280 14.69 6.47 -15.22
CA LYS A 280 14.33 5.42 -16.18
C LYS A 280 13.25 4.46 -15.66
N ASP A 281 13.25 4.15 -14.37
CA ASP A 281 12.29 3.21 -13.79
C ASP A 281 10.91 3.87 -13.66
N ILE A 282 10.86 5.12 -13.23
CA ILE A 282 9.61 5.90 -13.14
C ILE A 282 8.99 6.13 -14.53
N THR A 283 9.80 6.44 -15.54
CA THR A 283 9.32 6.70 -16.92
C THR A 283 8.82 5.43 -17.63
N ALA A 284 9.08 4.24 -17.07
CA ALA A 284 8.53 2.98 -17.55
C ALA A 284 7.03 2.83 -17.25
N VAL A 285 6.50 3.53 -16.23
CA VAL A 285 5.07 3.52 -15.90
C VAL A 285 4.26 4.08 -17.09
N LYS A 286 3.14 3.42 -17.38
CA LYS A 286 2.18 3.78 -18.42
C LYS A 286 0.80 3.90 -17.82
N ASN A 287 -0.12 4.55 -18.53
CA ASN A 287 -1.48 4.82 -18.05
C ASN A 287 -1.48 5.59 -16.71
N ALA A 288 -0.46 6.38 -16.42
CA ALA A 288 -0.39 7.20 -15.23
C ALA A 288 -1.47 8.29 -15.26
N VAL A 289 -1.92 8.70 -14.08
CA VAL A 289 -2.92 9.78 -13.89
C VAL A 289 -2.54 10.77 -12.80
N SER A 290 -1.73 10.34 -11.83
CA SER A 290 -1.30 11.18 -10.72
C SER A 290 0.12 10.82 -10.33
N VAL A 291 0.80 11.81 -9.74
CA VAL A 291 2.14 11.65 -9.19
C VAL A 291 2.25 12.41 -7.86
N ALA A 292 3.05 11.88 -6.95
CA ALA A 292 3.46 12.53 -5.72
C ALA A 292 4.97 12.36 -5.53
N VAL A 293 5.70 13.40 -5.17
CA VAL A 293 7.16 13.41 -5.01
C VAL A 293 7.52 13.85 -3.61
N GLY A 294 8.10 12.92 -2.84
CA GLY A 294 8.62 13.17 -1.51
C GLY A 294 10.08 13.62 -1.53
N ASP A 295 10.73 13.51 -0.37
CA ASP A 295 12.13 13.93 -0.24
C ASP A 295 13.10 12.93 -0.89
N THR A 296 12.75 11.65 -0.91
CA THR A 296 13.66 10.57 -1.36
C THR A 296 12.99 9.53 -2.26
N HIS A 297 11.70 9.73 -2.57
CA HIS A 297 10.92 8.80 -3.37
C HIS A 297 9.85 9.54 -4.19
N ALA A 298 9.33 8.87 -5.22
CA ALA A 298 8.18 9.31 -5.97
C ALA A 298 7.17 8.16 -6.09
N VAL A 299 5.89 8.49 -6.04
CA VAL A 299 4.78 7.56 -6.21
C VAL A 299 3.98 7.98 -7.44
N VAL A 300 3.66 7.04 -8.31
CA VAL A 300 2.82 7.24 -9.50
C VAL A 300 1.61 6.34 -9.39
N MET A 301 0.42 6.90 -9.56
CA MET A 301 -0.84 6.14 -9.62
C MET A 301 -1.29 6.03 -11.08
N ASP A 302 -1.70 4.83 -11.49
CA ASP A 302 -2.27 4.59 -12.82
C ASP A 302 -3.79 4.72 -12.87
N ARG A 303 -4.36 4.63 -14.08
CA ARG A 303 -5.80 4.73 -14.34
C ARG A 303 -6.63 3.70 -13.57
N THR A 304 -6.09 2.51 -13.34
CA THR A 304 -6.73 1.41 -12.61
C THR A 304 -6.66 1.57 -11.09
N GLY A 305 -5.85 2.52 -10.62
CA GLY A 305 -5.68 2.82 -9.21
C GLY A 305 -4.55 2.08 -8.54
N TYR A 306 -3.74 1.31 -9.28
CA TYR A 306 -2.49 0.77 -8.75
C TYR A 306 -1.47 1.90 -8.60
N ALA A 307 -0.71 1.85 -7.51
CA ALA A 307 0.43 2.74 -7.31
C ALA A 307 1.75 2.01 -7.56
N TYR A 308 2.73 2.79 -8.00
CA TYR A 308 4.11 2.38 -8.23
C TYR A 308 5.00 3.40 -7.54
N ALA A 309 5.93 2.96 -6.70
CA ALA A 309 6.84 3.86 -6.01
C ALA A 309 8.29 3.49 -6.27
N TYR A 310 9.11 4.52 -6.40
CA TYR A 310 10.51 4.41 -6.75
C TYR A 310 11.33 5.38 -5.90
N GLY A 311 12.52 4.97 -5.48
CA GLY A 311 13.42 5.77 -4.67
C GLY A 311 13.94 4.99 -3.46
N ARG A 312 14.43 5.73 -2.45
CA ARG A 312 14.89 5.14 -1.19
C ARG A 312 13.76 4.34 -0.56
N ASN A 313 14.07 3.14 -0.07
CA ASN A 313 13.09 2.25 0.57
C ASN A 313 13.52 1.73 1.95
N THR A 314 14.44 2.42 2.63
CA THR A 314 14.91 2.07 3.98
C THR A 314 13.83 2.14 5.06
N ASP A 315 12.71 2.79 4.73
CA ASP A 315 11.59 3.00 5.61
C ASP A 315 10.30 2.35 5.07
N LEU A 316 10.40 1.53 4.02
CA LEU A 316 9.26 0.95 3.29
C LEU A 316 8.38 2.00 2.57
N GLN A 317 8.91 3.18 2.29
CA GLN A 317 8.19 4.27 1.61
C GLN A 317 7.97 4.03 0.11
N CYS A 318 8.57 2.99 -0.47
CA CYS A 318 8.24 2.53 -1.83
C CYS A 318 7.27 1.33 -1.81
N ASP A 319 6.82 0.90 -0.63
CA ASP A 319 6.00 -0.28 -0.48
C ASP A 319 4.50 0.02 -0.65
N VAL A 320 4.16 0.39 -1.88
CA VAL A 320 2.81 0.81 -2.27
C VAL A 320 2.00 -0.31 -2.93
N GLY A 321 2.44 -1.56 -2.79
CA GLY A 321 1.80 -2.70 -3.46
C GLY A 321 0.30 -2.80 -3.16
N THR A 322 -0.10 -2.50 -1.93
CA THR A 322 -1.50 -2.57 -1.44
C THR A 322 -2.36 -1.39 -1.88
N PHE A 323 -1.80 -0.41 -2.60
CA PHE A 323 -2.52 0.80 -2.99
C PHE A 323 -3.40 0.50 -4.19
N ASN A 324 -4.63 0.07 -3.87
CA ASN A 324 -5.74 -0.06 -4.78
C ASN A 324 -6.66 1.15 -4.58
N LEU A 325 -6.43 2.23 -5.34
CA LEU A 325 -6.98 3.55 -5.04
C LEU A 325 -8.23 3.90 -5.85
N ARG A 326 -8.43 3.21 -6.98
CA ARG A 326 -9.57 3.40 -7.90
C ARG A 326 -10.29 2.07 -8.14
N PRO A 327 -11.53 2.10 -8.64
CA PRO A 327 -12.20 0.87 -9.00
C PRO A 327 -11.39 0.05 -10.01
N TYR A 328 -11.41 -1.26 -9.84
CA TYR A 328 -10.68 -2.20 -10.68
C TYR A 328 -11.55 -3.40 -11.03
N VAL A 329 -11.16 -4.11 -12.09
CA VAL A 329 -11.82 -5.35 -12.50
C VAL A 329 -11.11 -6.54 -11.85
N GLU A 330 -11.79 -7.20 -10.93
CA GLU A 330 -11.38 -8.48 -10.38
C GLU A 330 -11.90 -9.64 -11.26
N ASN A 331 -11.02 -10.53 -11.71
CA ASN A 331 -11.44 -11.78 -12.34
C ASN A 331 -11.48 -12.93 -11.33
N VAL A 332 -12.65 -13.55 -11.17
CA VAL A 332 -12.85 -14.73 -10.31
C VAL A 332 -13.54 -15.81 -11.14
N ASN A 333 -12.86 -16.94 -11.34
CA ASN A 333 -13.37 -18.08 -12.11
C ASN A 333 -13.90 -17.73 -13.51
N GLY A 334 -13.27 -16.76 -14.18
CA GLY A 334 -13.68 -16.33 -15.53
C GLY A 334 -14.81 -15.30 -15.57
N ALA A 335 -15.36 -14.89 -14.42
CA ALA A 335 -16.27 -13.76 -14.30
C ALA A 335 -15.50 -12.49 -13.90
N ASN A 336 -15.88 -11.35 -14.47
CA ASN A 336 -15.30 -10.04 -14.16
C ASN A 336 -16.21 -9.27 -13.21
N TYR A 337 -15.66 -8.83 -12.08
CA TYR A 337 -16.34 -8.03 -11.07
C TYR A 337 -15.67 -6.67 -10.91
N ILE A 338 -16.45 -5.60 -10.94
CA ILE A 338 -15.96 -4.23 -10.69
C ILE A 338 -16.05 -3.98 -9.19
N ARG A 339 -14.91 -3.79 -8.54
CA ARG A 339 -14.78 -3.50 -7.10
C ARG A 339 -14.27 -2.09 -6.87
N GLY A 340 -14.44 -1.58 -5.64
CA GLY A 340 -13.96 -0.25 -5.23
C GLY A 340 -14.98 0.87 -5.43
N ILE A 341 -16.23 0.57 -5.80
CA ILE A 341 -17.31 1.57 -5.83
C ILE A 341 -17.87 1.74 -4.40
N GLU A 342 -18.05 2.98 -3.96
CA GLU A 342 -18.52 3.29 -2.62
C GLU A 342 -20.01 2.95 -2.44
N ILE A 343 -20.37 2.41 -1.27
CA ILE A 343 -21.77 2.18 -0.87
C ILE A 343 -22.55 3.50 -0.94
N GLY A 344 -23.73 3.48 -1.57
CA GLY A 344 -24.55 4.67 -1.74
C GLY A 344 -24.17 5.57 -2.93
N SER A 345 -23.17 5.19 -3.74
CA SER A 345 -22.86 5.87 -4.99
C SER A 345 -24.06 5.85 -5.94
N THR A 346 -24.27 6.95 -6.67
CA THR A 346 -25.20 7.01 -7.79
C THR A 346 -24.62 6.34 -9.04
N VAL A 347 -25.49 5.89 -9.95
CA VAL A 347 -25.07 5.33 -11.24
C VAL A 347 -24.28 6.35 -12.06
N GLU A 348 -24.59 7.65 -11.97
CA GLU A 348 -23.80 8.71 -12.60
C GLU A 348 -22.34 8.70 -12.12
N GLN A 349 -22.12 8.60 -10.80
CA GLN A 349 -20.79 8.55 -10.21
C GLN A 349 -20.03 7.30 -10.64
N ALA A 350 -20.67 6.13 -10.60
CA ALA A 350 -20.07 4.88 -11.05
C ALA A 350 -19.70 4.92 -12.54
N LYS A 351 -20.55 5.46 -13.42
CA LYS A 351 -20.24 5.60 -14.86
C LYS A 351 -18.97 6.41 -15.08
N LYS A 352 -18.83 7.55 -14.39
CA LYS A 352 -17.64 8.42 -14.47
C LYS A 352 -16.39 7.68 -13.99
N LEU A 353 -16.49 6.99 -12.86
CA LEU A 353 -15.41 6.19 -12.29
C LEU A 353 -14.95 5.04 -13.21
N ILE A 354 -15.90 4.30 -13.78
CA ILE A 354 -15.60 3.15 -14.64
C ILE A 354 -15.02 3.61 -15.98
N ALA A 355 -15.56 4.68 -16.56
CA ALA A 355 -15.01 5.31 -17.75
C ALA A 355 -13.54 5.71 -17.54
N LEU A 356 -13.23 6.29 -16.37
CA LEU A 356 -11.89 6.74 -16.03
C LEU A 356 -10.85 5.61 -16.03
N PHE A 357 -11.15 4.48 -15.36
CA PHE A 357 -10.17 3.39 -15.27
C PHE A 357 -10.10 2.53 -16.54
N THR A 358 -11.19 2.45 -17.31
CA THR A 358 -11.21 1.73 -18.60
C THR A 358 -10.66 2.57 -19.76
N GLY A 359 -10.57 3.88 -19.59
CA GLY A 359 -10.21 4.82 -20.66
C GLY A 359 -11.32 5.03 -21.70
N ALA A 360 -12.55 4.62 -21.40
CA ALA A 360 -13.70 4.82 -22.28
C ALA A 360 -14.27 6.23 -22.14
N ASP A 361 -14.84 6.79 -23.21
CA ASP A 361 -15.53 8.09 -23.17
C ASP A 361 -16.81 8.04 -22.33
N SER A 362 -17.48 6.89 -22.30
CA SER A 362 -18.67 6.64 -21.48
C SER A 362 -18.87 5.15 -21.24
N VAL A 363 -19.64 4.81 -20.21
CA VAL A 363 -19.99 3.43 -19.87
C VAL A 363 -21.49 3.35 -19.61
N ALA A 364 -22.16 2.36 -20.22
CA ALA A 364 -23.56 2.06 -19.95
C ALA A 364 -23.67 1.13 -18.72
N VAL A 365 -24.64 1.40 -17.84
CA VAL A 365 -24.94 0.57 -16.67
C VAL A 365 -26.38 0.07 -16.77
N THR A 366 -26.56 -1.23 -16.58
CA THR A 366 -27.87 -1.90 -16.57
C THR A 366 -28.11 -2.53 -15.21
N LYS A 367 -29.38 -2.57 -14.78
CA LYS A 367 -29.80 -3.25 -13.55
C LYS A 367 -29.70 -4.76 -13.72
N ALA A 368 -29.74 -5.50 -12.61
CA ALA A 368 -29.66 -6.96 -12.62
C ALA A 368 -30.79 -7.64 -13.44
N ASP A 369 -31.94 -6.97 -13.60
CA ASP A 369 -33.06 -7.44 -14.44
C ASP A 369 -32.88 -7.15 -15.94
N GLY A 370 -31.78 -6.50 -16.34
CA GLY A 370 -31.45 -6.12 -17.70
C GLY A 370 -32.03 -4.79 -18.17
N SER A 371 -32.79 -4.08 -17.32
CA SER A 371 -33.25 -2.73 -17.63
C SER A 371 -32.12 -1.70 -17.54
N GLU A 372 -32.26 -0.57 -18.24
CA GLU A 372 -31.30 0.53 -18.15
C GLU A 372 -31.38 1.21 -16.77
N ALA A 373 -30.22 1.49 -16.17
CA ALA A 373 -30.14 2.19 -14.89
C ALA A 373 -30.13 3.71 -15.11
N ALA A 374 -31.01 4.43 -14.41
CA ALA A 374 -31.06 5.88 -14.44
C ALA A 374 -29.87 6.45 -13.67
N ASP A 375 -29.38 7.62 -14.07
CA ASP A 375 -28.21 8.26 -13.44
C ASP A 375 -28.42 8.56 -11.95
N THR A 376 -29.67 8.78 -11.53
CA THR A 376 -30.08 9.01 -10.13
C THR A 376 -30.28 7.74 -9.32
N ASP A 377 -30.24 6.56 -9.95
CA ASP A 377 -30.38 5.30 -9.22
C ASP A 377 -29.13 5.06 -8.35
N THR A 378 -29.33 4.45 -7.18
CA THR A 378 -28.22 3.94 -6.35
C THR A 378 -27.61 2.73 -7.02
N VAL A 379 -26.28 2.67 -7.04
CA VAL A 379 -25.53 1.51 -7.54
C VAL A 379 -25.70 0.35 -6.58
N ALA A 380 -25.93 -0.84 -7.12
CA ALA A 380 -26.14 -2.05 -6.34
C ALA A 380 -25.34 -3.22 -6.92
N THR A 381 -25.07 -4.20 -6.07
CA THR A 381 -24.47 -5.47 -6.48
C THR A 381 -25.31 -6.14 -7.57
N GLY A 382 -24.64 -6.63 -8.63
CA GLY A 382 -25.29 -7.29 -9.78
C GLY A 382 -25.70 -6.34 -10.90
N MET A 383 -25.56 -5.02 -10.73
CA MET A 383 -25.62 -4.10 -11.88
C MET A 383 -24.46 -4.37 -12.84
N LYS A 384 -24.68 -4.25 -14.15
CA LYS A 384 -23.68 -4.59 -15.17
C LYS A 384 -23.22 -3.37 -15.95
N ALA A 385 -21.90 -3.17 -16.04
CA ALA A 385 -21.27 -2.09 -16.79
C ALA A 385 -20.76 -2.59 -18.14
N GLY A 386 -21.62 -2.57 -19.17
CA GLY A 386 -21.28 -3.03 -20.52
C GLY A 386 -20.56 -4.39 -20.55
N ASP A 387 -19.44 -4.45 -21.28
CA ASP A 387 -18.55 -5.62 -21.37
C ASP A 387 -17.45 -5.64 -20.30
N VAL A 388 -17.45 -4.68 -19.38
CA VAL A 388 -16.41 -4.56 -18.34
C VAL A 388 -16.60 -5.64 -17.26
N GLY A 389 -17.80 -5.72 -16.68
CA GLY A 389 -18.11 -6.66 -15.61
C GLY A 389 -19.39 -6.31 -14.83
N GLU A 390 -19.70 -7.13 -13.83
CA GLU A 390 -20.76 -6.88 -12.85
C GLU A 390 -20.20 -6.07 -11.67
N ILE A 391 -20.92 -5.06 -11.22
CA ILE A 391 -20.57 -4.27 -10.04
C ILE A 391 -20.81 -5.10 -8.80
N VAL A 392 -19.83 -5.08 -7.89
CA VAL A 392 -19.91 -5.72 -6.58
C VAL A 392 -19.69 -4.65 -5.52
N ILE A 393 -20.70 -4.43 -4.69
CA ILE A 393 -20.63 -3.64 -3.47
C ILE A 393 -20.46 -4.62 -2.32
N MET A 394 -19.30 -4.60 -1.66
CA MET A 394 -19.04 -5.54 -0.57
C MET A 394 -20.05 -5.30 0.57
N GLY A 395 -20.62 -6.38 1.09
CA GLY A 395 -21.68 -6.34 2.10
C GLY A 395 -23.11 -6.21 1.58
N ASP A 396 -23.31 -5.83 0.31
CA ASP A 396 -24.65 -5.77 -0.35
C ASP A 396 -24.94 -7.13 -1.00
N GLY A 397 -25.49 -8.04 -0.21
CA GLY A 397 -25.76 -9.41 -0.61
C GLY A 397 -27.10 -9.58 -1.31
N ASN A 398 -28.08 -8.78 -0.94
CA ASN A 398 -29.41 -8.82 -1.56
C ASN A 398 -29.45 -8.02 -2.89
N GLY A 399 -28.45 -7.19 -3.18
CA GLY A 399 -28.35 -6.40 -4.40
C GLY A 399 -29.28 -5.17 -4.41
N ASP A 400 -29.58 -4.60 -3.24
CA ASP A 400 -30.44 -3.42 -3.12
C ASP A 400 -29.66 -2.09 -3.06
N GLY A 401 -28.32 -2.15 -3.00
CA GLY A 401 -27.43 -1.00 -2.97
C GLY A 401 -27.23 -0.38 -1.59
N ALA A 402 -27.79 -0.98 -0.54
CA ALA A 402 -27.55 -0.67 0.85
C ALA A 402 -26.90 -1.86 1.58
N VAL A 403 -26.32 -1.59 2.75
CA VAL A 403 -25.84 -2.65 3.64
C VAL A 403 -26.63 -2.56 4.94
N THR A 404 -27.46 -3.56 5.20
CA THR A 404 -28.46 -3.54 6.26
C THR A 404 -28.48 -4.85 7.08
N GLU A 405 -29.39 -4.94 8.05
CA GLU A 405 -29.61 -6.17 8.81
C GLU A 405 -30.07 -7.34 7.91
N GLU A 406 -30.67 -7.07 6.74
CA GLU A 406 -31.06 -8.10 5.78
C GLU A 406 -29.83 -8.81 5.20
N ASP A 407 -28.78 -8.07 4.84
CA ASP A 407 -27.51 -8.63 4.37
C ASP A 407 -26.81 -9.44 5.46
N SER A 408 -26.87 -8.94 6.70
CA SER A 408 -26.35 -9.68 7.86
C SER A 408 -27.06 -11.03 8.03
N ALA A 409 -28.36 -11.11 7.77
CA ALA A 409 -29.12 -12.35 7.84
C ALA A 409 -28.79 -13.31 6.69
N LEU A 410 -28.39 -12.79 5.51
CA LEU A 410 -27.94 -13.61 4.39
C LEU A 410 -26.67 -14.41 4.73
N ILE A 411 -25.73 -13.85 5.52
CA ILE A 411 -24.54 -14.59 5.99
C ILE A 411 -24.94 -15.90 6.68
N ASP A 412 -25.88 -15.84 7.64
CA ASP A 412 -26.33 -17.03 8.38
C ASP A 412 -27.00 -18.05 7.44
N ALA A 413 -27.79 -17.58 6.47
CA ALA A 413 -28.45 -18.42 5.48
C ALA A 413 -27.43 -19.11 4.54
N ILE A 414 -26.38 -18.40 4.13
CA ILE A 414 -25.28 -18.96 3.31
C ILE A 414 -24.56 -20.06 4.11
N LEU A 415 -24.14 -19.76 5.34
CA LEU A 415 -23.37 -20.68 6.19
C LEU A 415 -24.15 -21.94 6.57
N THR A 416 -25.48 -21.82 6.69
CA THR A 416 -26.38 -22.94 7.01
C THR A 416 -26.93 -23.67 5.76
N LYS A 417 -26.44 -23.33 4.56
CA LYS A 417 -26.85 -23.89 3.26
C LYS A 417 -28.34 -23.69 2.92
N GLN A 418 -28.95 -22.62 3.40
CA GLN A 418 -30.36 -22.28 3.13
C GLN A 418 -30.53 -21.19 2.05
N SER A 419 -29.44 -20.69 1.43
CA SER A 419 -29.46 -19.62 0.42
C SER A 419 -28.85 -20.04 -0.93
N ASP A 420 -29.48 -19.63 -2.04
CA ASP A 420 -29.07 -19.89 -3.44
C ASP A 420 -28.21 -18.76 -4.08
N LEU A 421 -27.56 -17.91 -3.29
CA LEU A 421 -26.76 -16.80 -3.82
C LEU A 421 -25.65 -17.29 -4.78
N SER A 422 -25.49 -16.59 -5.90
CA SER A 422 -24.47 -16.88 -6.93
C SER A 422 -23.99 -15.58 -7.58
N GLY A 423 -22.91 -15.65 -8.37
CA GLY A 423 -22.38 -14.50 -9.12
C GLY A 423 -21.94 -13.33 -8.21
N ALA A 424 -22.24 -12.11 -8.63
CA ALA A 424 -21.89 -10.87 -7.92
C ALA A 424 -22.43 -10.82 -6.48
N ASN A 425 -23.66 -11.28 -6.22
CA ASN A 425 -24.24 -11.29 -4.87
C ASN A 425 -23.50 -12.21 -3.91
N LEU A 426 -23.11 -13.40 -4.35
CA LEU A 426 -22.24 -14.26 -3.54
C LEU A 426 -20.89 -13.59 -3.31
N ARG A 427 -20.31 -12.96 -4.35
CA ARG A 427 -19.02 -12.28 -4.24
C ARG A 427 -19.05 -11.12 -3.23
N ALA A 428 -20.15 -10.37 -3.16
CA ALA A 428 -20.36 -9.28 -2.21
C ALA A 428 -20.32 -9.74 -0.75
N MET A 429 -20.81 -10.96 -0.48
CA MET A 429 -20.81 -11.55 0.87
C MET A 429 -19.49 -12.21 1.27
N GLN A 430 -18.55 -12.38 0.33
CA GLN A 430 -17.23 -12.94 0.58
C GLN A 430 -16.24 -11.83 0.95
N MET A 431 -16.49 -11.16 2.08
CA MET A 431 -15.66 -10.04 2.54
C MET A 431 -14.38 -10.52 3.23
N SER A 432 -14.47 -11.63 3.97
CA SER A 432 -13.30 -12.29 4.54
C SER A 432 -12.49 -12.98 3.44
N LEU A 433 -11.21 -12.64 3.35
CA LEU A 433 -10.29 -13.42 2.53
C LEU A 433 -10.18 -14.83 3.13
N SER A 434 -10.61 -15.81 2.33
CA SER A 434 -10.34 -17.21 2.60
C SER A 434 -9.06 -17.62 1.91
N TYR A 435 -7.97 -17.20 2.52
CA TYR A 435 -6.64 -17.54 2.08
C TYR A 435 -6.44 -19.07 1.98
N GLY A 436 -5.87 -19.51 0.85
CA GLY A 436 -5.68 -20.92 0.53
C GLY A 436 -6.87 -21.59 -0.17
N LEU A 437 -7.98 -20.88 -0.40
CA LEU A 437 -9.08 -21.37 -1.23
C LEU A 437 -9.02 -20.73 -2.62
N PRO A 438 -9.41 -21.45 -3.68
CA PRO A 438 -9.39 -20.94 -5.04
C PRO A 438 -10.34 -19.74 -5.26
N ALA A 439 -11.22 -19.45 -4.31
CA ALA A 439 -12.10 -18.29 -4.30
C ALA A 439 -12.28 -17.76 -2.86
N PRO A 440 -12.58 -16.46 -2.69
CA PRO A 440 -13.09 -15.92 -1.44
C PRO A 440 -14.28 -16.74 -0.93
N GLU A 441 -14.49 -16.83 0.39
CA GLU A 441 -15.64 -17.50 0.98
C GLU A 441 -16.28 -16.63 2.05
N CYS A 442 -17.60 -16.79 2.22
CA CYS A 442 -18.37 -16.15 3.27
C CYS A 442 -18.09 -16.84 4.61
N ARG A 443 -17.72 -16.08 5.64
CA ARG A 443 -17.39 -16.56 6.99
C ARG A 443 -18.34 -15.96 8.02
N ALA A 444 -18.43 -16.61 9.18
CA ALA A 444 -19.19 -16.07 10.32
C ALA A 444 -18.68 -14.69 10.77
N ALA A 445 -17.38 -14.39 10.58
CA ALA A 445 -16.78 -13.10 10.90
C ALA A 445 -17.32 -11.94 10.04
N ASP A 446 -17.74 -12.21 8.79
CA ASP A 446 -18.30 -11.20 7.89
C ASP A 446 -19.56 -10.54 8.46
N LYS A 447 -20.31 -11.30 9.27
CA LYS A 447 -21.48 -10.79 9.99
C LYS A 447 -21.10 -9.68 10.98
N ASN A 448 -19.98 -9.82 11.67
CA ASN A 448 -19.52 -8.81 12.63
C ASN A 448 -19.10 -7.53 11.90
N THR A 449 -18.49 -7.66 10.71
CA THR A 449 -18.13 -6.52 9.85
C THR A 449 -19.37 -5.74 9.41
N ILE A 450 -20.42 -6.42 8.92
CA ILE A 450 -21.69 -5.77 8.56
C ILE A 450 -22.33 -5.10 9.78
N ALA A 451 -22.39 -5.80 10.92
CA ALA A 451 -22.98 -5.25 12.14
C ALA A 451 -22.22 -3.99 12.63
N ALA A 452 -20.89 -4.00 12.57
CA ALA A 452 -20.07 -2.85 12.95
C ALA A 452 -20.27 -1.66 11.99
N TYR A 453 -20.41 -1.93 10.68
CA TYR A 453 -20.74 -0.91 9.69
C TYR A 453 -22.11 -0.27 9.97
N ILE A 454 -23.16 -1.07 10.19
CA ILE A 454 -24.51 -0.59 10.50
C ILE A 454 -24.51 0.25 11.79
N ALA A 455 -23.73 -0.17 12.79
CA ALA A 455 -23.59 0.56 14.05
C ALA A 455 -22.75 1.85 13.94
N GLY A 456 -22.10 2.09 12.80
CA GLY A 456 -21.15 3.19 12.60
C GLY A 456 -19.86 3.04 13.41
N THR A 457 -19.57 1.85 13.91
CA THR A 457 -18.36 1.54 14.70
C THR A 457 -17.27 0.83 13.90
N GLY A 458 -17.53 0.54 12.62
CA GLY A 458 -16.59 -0.11 11.69
C GLY A 458 -16.82 0.34 10.25
N SER A 459 -16.03 -0.22 9.33
CA SER A 459 -16.10 0.03 7.89
C SER A 459 -16.16 -1.28 7.12
N ILE A 460 -16.57 -1.21 5.86
CA ILE A 460 -16.50 -2.34 4.92
C ILE A 460 -15.43 -2.02 3.87
N ASP A 461 -14.49 -2.94 3.70
CA ASP A 461 -13.46 -2.78 2.69
C ASP A 461 -14.01 -3.09 1.29
N GLN A 462 -14.09 -2.06 0.45
CA GLN A 462 -14.48 -2.19 -0.96
C GLN A 462 -13.29 -2.61 -1.84
N PHE A 463 -12.08 -2.59 -1.29
CA PHE A 463 -10.85 -3.05 -1.92
C PHE A 463 -10.43 -4.38 -1.29
N GLY A 464 -9.55 -5.11 -1.95
CA GLY A 464 -9.02 -6.36 -1.39
C GLY A 464 -7.57 -6.14 -1.04
N ASP A 465 -7.06 -6.89 -0.08
CA ASP A 465 -5.62 -6.99 0.23
C ASP A 465 -4.81 -7.70 -0.88
N LYS A 466 -5.35 -7.69 -2.09
CA LYS A 466 -4.70 -8.21 -3.27
C LYS A 466 -3.61 -7.21 -3.62
N VAL A 467 -2.42 -7.45 -3.11
CA VAL A 467 -1.09 -7.37 -3.75
C VAL A 467 -0.06 -7.53 -2.63
N ARG A 468 0.25 -8.79 -2.31
CA ARG A 468 1.62 -9.22 -2.04
C ARG A 468 1.77 -10.64 -2.59
N GLY A 469 2.18 -10.73 -3.85
CA GLY A 469 2.18 -11.98 -4.59
C GLY A 469 3.36 -12.91 -4.30
N THR A 470 4.39 -12.44 -3.58
CA THR A 470 5.68 -13.15 -3.52
C THR A 470 5.66 -14.31 -2.52
N TYR A 471 5.02 -14.15 -1.36
CA TYR A 471 4.99 -15.19 -0.32
C TYR A 471 3.85 -16.16 -0.49
N THR A 472 2.71 -15.68 -1.01
CA THR A 472 1.59 -16.53 -1.42
C THR A 472 2.05 -17.65 -2.37
N ASP A 473 2.89 -17.35 -3.36
CA ASP A 473 3.41 -18.36 -4.30
C ASP A 473 4.38 -19.35 -3.65
N LYS A 474 5.23 -18.87 -2.73
CA LYS A 474 6.16 -19.72 -1.95
C LYS A 474 5.39 -20.65 -1.01
N PHE A 475 4.37 -20.13 -0.32
CA PHE A 475 3.45 -20.90 0.50
C PHE A 475 2.73 -21.95 -0.35
N LYS A 476 2.14 -21.56 -1.47
CA LYS A 476 1.41 -22.47 -2.36
C LYS A 476 2.29 -23.63 -2.83
N SER A 477 3.52 -23.34 -3.24
CA SER A 477 4.49 -24.35 -3.66
C SER A 477 4.86 -25.32 -2.51
N ALA A 478 5.02 -24.79 -1.29
CA ALA A 478 5.30 -25.61 -0.11
C ALA A 478 4.09 -26.47 0.31
N TYR A 479 2.89 -25.90 0.27
CA TYR A 479 1.63 -26.59 0.55
C TYR A 479 1.35 -27.72 -0.44
N GLU A 480 1.62 -27.50 -1.73
CA GLU A 480 1.53 -28.55 -2.76
C GLU A 480 2.53 -29.70 -2.50
N ALA A 481 3.69 -29.41 -1.92
CA ALA A 481 4.68 -30.41 -1.54
C ALA A 481 4.31 -31.15 -0.24
N ASN A 482 3.70 -30.44 0.72
CA ASN A 482 3.20 -31.01 1.97
C ASN A 482 2.04 -30.16 2.53
N ASN A 483 0.86 -30.78 2.62
CA ASN A 483 -0.37 -30.13 3.07
C ASN A 483 -0.39 -29.78 4.58
N ASP A 484 0.63 -30.20 5.34
CA ASP A 484 0.86 -29.75 6.72
C ASP A 484 1.52 -28.36 6.79
N THR A 485 1.89 -27.76 5.65
CA THR A 485 2.37 -26.37 5.62
C THR A 485 1.23 -25.41 5.95
N VAL A 486 1.44 -24.56 6.95
CA VAL A 486 0.48 -23.55 7.40
C VAL A 486 0.95 -22.12 7.16
N GLY A 487 2.20 -21.95 6.71
CA GLY A 487 2.75 -20.64 6.42
C GLY A 487 4.10 -20.69 5.72
N TYR A 488 4.70 -19.53 5.52
CA TYR A 488 6.03 -19.33 4.98
C TYR A 488 6.63 -18.07 5.62
N ILE A 489 7.88 -18.17 6.10
CA ILE A 489 8.63 -17.03 6.62
C ILE A 489 9.85 -16.77 5.74
N GLU A 490 10.09 -15.49 5.44
CA GLU A 490 11.37 -15.01 4.93
C GLU A 490 11.88 -13.85 5.76
N VAL A 491 13.18 -13.82 6.01
CA VAL A 491 13.84 -12.64 6.58
C VAL A 491 14.83 -12.13 5.53
N LEU A 492 14.58 -10.95 4.99
CA LEU A 492 15.42 -10.37 3.94
C LEU A 492 16.85 -10.16 4.44
N GLY A 493 17.83 -10.31 3.54
CA GLY A 493 19.25 -10.29 3.90
C GLY A 493 19.74 -11.55 4.63
N THR A 494 18.88 -12.56 4.81
CA THR A 494 19.23 -13.81 5.48
C THR A 494 19.04 -15.04 4.59
N ASN A 495 19.42 -16.22 5.10
CA ASN A 495 19.05 -17.51 4.49
C ASN A 495 17.73 -18.08 5.06
N VAL A 496 17.03 -17.34 5.91
CA VAL A 496 15.74 -17.73 6.44
C VAL A 496 14.71 -17.53 5.35
N SER A 497 14.34 -18.63 4.68
CA SER A 497 13.24 -18.73 3.72
C SER A 497 12.69 -20.15 3.81
N TYR A 498 11.73 -20.37 4.71
CA TYR A 498 11.29 -21.71 5.09
C TYR A 498 9.77 -21.82 5.19
N PRO A 499 9.20 -22.98 4.80
CA PRO A 499 7.80 -23.27 5.10
C PRO A 499 7.62 -23.45 6.61
N ILE A 500 6.50 -22.96 7.11
CA ILE A 500 6.07 -23.12 8.50
C ILE A 500 5.14 -24.33 8.54
N MET A 501 5.57 -25.36 9.25
CA MET A 501 4.87 -26.65 9.32
C MET A 501 3.96 -26.72 10.55
N PHE A 502 2.87 -27.49 10.47
CA PHE A 502 2.04 -27.82 11.63
C PHE A 502 1.45 -29.23 11.49
N ASP A 503 1.56 -30.04 12.54
CA ASP A 503 0.93 -31.36 12.57
C ASP A 503 -0.48 -31.27 13.19
N MET A 504 -1.49 -31.46 12.34
CA MET A 504 -2.91 -31.45 12.75
C MET A 504 -3.27 -32.60 13.72
N THR A 505 -2.43 -33.63 13.85
CA THR A 505 -2.69 -34.80 14.69
C THR A 505 -2.10 -34.70 16.11
N GLY A 506 -1.21 -33.75 16.36
CA GLY A 506 -0.58 -33.58 17.67
C GLY A 506 0.68 -32.70 17.64
N LYS A 507 1.11 -32.20 18.81
CA LYS A 507 2.22 -31.22 18.90
C LYS A 507 3.58 -31.89 18.70
N TRP A 508 4.51 -31.16 18.08
CA TRP A 508 5.96 -31.44 17.96
C TRP A 508 6.44 -32.45 16.91
N TYR A 509 5.60 -32.96 16.00
CA TYR A 509 6.10 -33.87 14.95
C TYR A 509 7.22 -33.25 14.11
N TYR A 510 7.05 -31.99 13.69
CA TYR A 510 8.05 -31.25 12.93
C TYR A 510 9.24 -30.74 13.76
N ASN A 511 9.29 -31.05 15.06
CA ASN A 511 10.45 -30.74 15.90
C ASN A 511 11.68 -31.58 15.51
N ASP A 512 11.48 -32.81 15.03
CA ASP A 512 12.55 -33.69 14.56
C ASP A 512 12.29 -34.24 13.15
N HIS A 513 11.35 -33.65 12.40
CA HIS A 513 11.06 -34.00 11.00
C HIS A 513 11.15 -32.78 10.08
N THR A 514 11.71 -32.97 8.88
CA THR A 514 11.75 -31.97 7.80
C THR A 514 10.38 -31.79 7.14
N PRO A 515 10.17 -30.78 6.27
CA PRO A 515 8.94 -30.68 5.49
C PRO A 515 8.69 -31.88 4.57
N ALA A 516 9.71 -32.68 4.25
CA ALA A 516 9.57 -33.94 3.52
C ALA A 516 9.18 -35.14 4.42
N LYS A 517 8.88 -34.89 5.70
CA LYS A 517 8.57 -35.90 6.73
C LYS A 517 9.73 -36.85 7.03
N GLU A 518 10.96 -36.41 6.76
CA GLU A 518 12.18 -37.17 7.07
C GLU A 518 12.72 -36.77 8.44
N LYS A 519 13.18 -37.75 9.23
CA LYS A 519 13.76 -37.47 10.54
C LYS A 519 15.08 -36.71 10.41
N ALA A 520 15.20 -35.56 11.07
CA ALA A 520 16.39 -34.72 11.08
C ALA A 520 16.56 -34.03 12.44
N GLU A 521 17.81 -33.89 12.89
CA GLU A 521 18.14 -33.21 14.17
C GLU A 521 17.70 -31.73 14.19
N SER A 522 17.65 -31.09 13.01
CA SER A 522 17.16 -29.74 12.83
C SER A 522 15.63 -29.65 12.88
N GLY A 523 14.91 -30.69 12.44
CA GLY A 523 13.46 -30.62 12.23
C GLY A 523 13.07 -29.64 11.12
N SER A 524 12.00 -28.88 11.35
CA SER A 524 11.49 -27.80 10.49
C SER A 524 11.29 -26.50 11.29
N VAL A 525 10.97 -25.42 10.58
CA VAL A 525 10.24 -24.29 11.18
C VAL A 525 8.81 -24.74 11.36
N TYR A 526 8.24 -24.57 12.55
CA TYR A 526 6.88 -25.01 12.84
C TYR A 526 6.15 -24.04 13.76
N ALA A 527 4.83 -24.00 13.61
CA ALA A 527 3.95 -23.25 14.48
C ALA A 527 3.57 -24.06 15.74
N TYR A 528 3.35 -23.38 16.85
CA TYR A 528 3.04 -24.03 18.13
C TYR A 528 1.58 -24.51 18.25
N TYR A 529 0.67 -23.89 17.51
CA TYR A 529 -0.76 -24.21 17.45
C TYR A 529 -1.28 -24.03 16.03
N TYR A 530 -2.56 -24.31 15.82
CA TYR A 530 -3.24 -24.11 14.55
C TYR A 530 -4.22 -22.96 14.66
N GLY A 531 -4.21 -22.09 13.64
CA GLY A 531 -5.10 -20.93 13.55
C GLY A 531 -4.51 -19.69 14.20
N GLN A 532 -4.86 -18.55 13.62
CA GLN A 532 -4.40 -17.22 14.01
C GLN A 532 -4.82 -16.88 15.45
N GLN A 533 -3.89 -16.31 16.20
CA GLN A 533 -4.09 -15.85 17.58
C GLN A 533 -3.69 -14.36 17.71
N HIS A 534 -3.99 -13.77 18.87
CA HIS A 534 -3.50 -12.42 19.21
C HIS A 534 -1.97 -12.34 19.27
N ASN A 535 -1.30 -13.44 19.62
CA ASN A 535 0.14 -13.62 19.40
C ASN A 535 0.30 -14.95 18.67
N ASP A 536 0.84 -14.98 17.46
CA ASP A 536 1.20 -16.21 16.76
C ASP A 536 2.62 -16.64 17.15
N VAL A 537 2.87 -17.95 17.21
CA VAL A 537 4.15 -18.48 17.71
C VAL A 537 4.74 -19.48 16.73
N ILE A 538 5.96 -19.16 16.27
CA ILE A 538 6.76 -20.04 15.41
C ILE A 538 8.15 -20.28 16.00
N THR A 539 8.68 -21.48 15.79
CA THR A 539 9.99 -21.87 16.30
C THR A 539 10.74 -22.76 15.31
N GLY A 540 12.05 -22.88 15.51
CA GLY A 540 12.89 -23.93 14.94
C GLY A 540 13.60 -24.73 16.04
N HIS A 541 13.75 -26.03 15.85
CA HIS A 541 14.49 -26.87 16.79
C HIS A 541 16.00 -26.84 16.50
N ASN A 542 16.83 -26.92 17.54
CA ASN A 542 18.29 -27.03 17.45
C ASN A 542 18.94 -26.06 16.45
N SER A 543 18.45 -24.83 16.37
CA SER A 543 18.92 -23.86 15.36
C SER A 543 20.41 -23.54 15.53
N ARG A 544 20.90 -23.34 16.76
CA ARG A 544 22.34 -23.12 17.01
C ARG A 544 23.19 -24.34 16.59
N PRO A 545 22.98 -25.56 17.12
CA PRO A 545 23.84 -26.70 16.79
C PRO A 545 23.72 -27.21 15.34
N SER A 546 22.54 -27.11 14.74
CA SER A 546 22.31 -27.63 13.37
C SER A 546 22.91 -26.75 12.27
N GLY A 547 23.20 -25.46 12.55
CA GLY A 547 23.68 -24.53 11.53
C GLY A 547 22.66 -24.20 10.43
N SER A 548 21.37 -24.50 10.65
CA SER A 548 20.31 -24.41 9.65
C SER A 548 19.07 -23.66 10.16
N MET A 549 18.15 -23.30 9.27
CA MET A 549 16.91 -22.58 9.59
C MET A 549 17.17 -21.28 10.36
N PHE A 550 16.62 -21.16 11.58
CA PHE A 550 16.78 -20.00 12.44
C PHE A 550 18.19 -19.86 13.05
N HIS A 551 19.20 -20.63 12.60
CA HIS A 551 20.58 -20.38 12.97
C HIS A 551 21.00 -18.93 12.67
N GLN A 552 20.59 -18.39 11.52
CA GLN A 552 20.92 -17.01 11.15
C GLN A 552 20.25 -15.96 12.04
N LEU A 553 19.19 -16.29 12.77
CA LEU A 553 18.63 -15.35 13.75
C LEU A 553 19.63 -15.05 14.88
N HIS A 554 20.48 -16.02 15.24
CA HIS A 554 21.60 -15.76 16.17
C HIS A 554 22.70 -14.91 15.55
N HIS A 555 22.87 -14.95 14.21
CA HIS A 555 23.80 -14.04 13.54
C HIS A 555 23.28 -12.61 13.59
N ILE A 556 21.98 -12.41 13.40
CA ILE A 556 21.33 -11.09 13.56
C ILE A 556 21.52 -10.61 14.99
N GLU A 557 21.26 -11.45 16.00
CA GLU A 557 21.51 -11.11 17.40
C GLU A 557 22.96 -10.66 17.63
N ASP A 558 23.93 -11.53 17.32
CA ASP A 558 25.35 -11.26 17.55
C ASP A 558 25.79 -9.97 16.83
N PHE A 559 25.36 -9.77 15.58
CA PHE A 559 25.65 -8.58 14.77
C PHE A 559 25.12 -7.30 15.44
N ASN A 560 23.85 -7.31 15.86
CA ASN A 560 23.21 -6.15 16.50
C ASN A 560 23.76 -5.88 17.91
N MET A 561 24.33 -6.89 18.57
CA MET A 561 25.10 -6.75 19.81
C MET A 561 26.56 -6.31 19.60
N GLY A 562 26.95 -5.95 18.36
CA GLY A 562 28.26 -5.42 18.02
C GLY A 562 29.38 -6.46 17.90
N LYS A 563 29.03 -7.73 17.68
CA LYS A 563 30.01 -8.80 17.46
C LYS A 563 30.42 -8.84 15.98
N SER A 564 31.69 -9.13 15.73
CA SER A 564 32.22 -9.30 14.36
C SER A 564 32.14 -10.75 13.85
N ASN A 565 31.94 -11.71 14.75
CA ASN A 565 31.91 -13.13 14.46
C ASN A 565 30.83 -13.81 15.31
N CYS A 566 30.22 -14.87 14.77
CA CYS A 566 29.29 -15.72 15.49
C CYS A 566 29.94 -16.21 16.79
N GLU A 567 29.30 -15.94 17.92
CA GLU A 567 29.87 -16.19 19.25
C GLU A 567 30.08 -17.69 19.51
N GLU A 568 29.19 -18.52 18.96
CA GLU A 568 29.26 -19.97 19.07
C GLU A 568 30.24 -20.59 18.07
N LYS A 569 31.52 -20.53 18.44
CA LYS A 569 32.64 -21.08 17.64
C LYS A 569 32.59 -22.60 17.47
N LYS A 570 31.91 -23.34 18.35
CA LYS A 570 31.83 -24.80 18.25
C LYS A 570 31.08 -25.23 16.99
N TYR A 571 30.03 -24.49 16.62
CA TYR A 571 29.11 -24.86 15.53
C TYR A 571 29.24 -23.97 14.29
N CYS A 572 29.69 -22.71 14.44
CA CYS A 572 29.72 -21.77 13.32
C CYS A 572 31.01 -20.92 13.25
N GLY A 573 31.22 -20.00 14.19
CA GLY A 573 32.39 -19.12 14.21
C GLY A 573 32.60 -18.23 12.97
N LYS A 574 31.58 -18.08 12.11
CA LYS A 574 31.67 -17.27 10.88
C LYS A 574 31.76 -15.79 11.18
N GLU A 575 32.36 -15.03 10.25
CA GLU A 575 32.29 -13.57 10.24
C GLU A 575 30.85 -13.10 10.00
N LEU A 576 30.44 -12.06 10.71
CA LEU A 576 29.12 -11.45 10.63
C LEU A 576 29.22 -10.21 9.74
N SER A 577 28.66 -10.30 8.53
CA SER A 577 28.61 -9.22 7.56
C SER A 577 27.33 -9.35 6.72
N ASN A 578 26.82 -8.22 6.22
CA ASN A 578 25.61 -8.16 5.40
C ASN A 578 24.38 -8.80 6.08
N LEU A 579 24.19 -8.51 7.37
CA LEU A 579 23.04 -8.97 8.16
C LEU A 579 22.14 -7.78 8.50
N PRO A 580 20.84 -8.02 8.73
CA PRO A 580 19.91 -6.99 9.19
C PRO A 580 20.42 -6.18 10.40
N ASP A 581 20.58 -4.87 10.24
CA ASP A 581 20.72 -3.87 11.31
C ASP A 581 19.33 -3.48 11.81
N LEU A 582 18.99 -3.95 13.00
CA LEU A 582 17.69 -3.72 13.62
C LEU A 582 17.46 -2.25 13.98
N LYS A 583 18.44 -1.36 13.83
CA LYS A 583 18.21 0.10 13.92
C LYS A 583 17.59 0.67 12.64
N VAL A 584 17.73 -0.01 11.51
CA VAL A 584 17.11 0.36 10.23
C VAL A 584 15.71 -0.24 10.15
N TYR A 585 14.68 0.58 9.89
CA TYR A 585 13.28 0.14 9.91
C TYR A 585 13.01 -0.99 8.90
N SER A 586 13.41 -0.83 7.63
CA SER A 586 13.20 -1.87 6.60
C SER A 586 13.86 -3.21 6.92
N GLU A 587 14.93 -3.22 7.73
CA GLU A 587 15.65 -4.45 8.11
C GLU A 587 15.10 -5.05 9.41
N ARG A 588 14.25 -4.30 10.14
CA ARG A 588 13.54 -4.73 11.35
C ARG A 588 12.12 -5.25 11.07
N VAL A 589 11.60 -5.05 9.86
CA VAL A 589 10.27 -5.50 9.44
C VAL A 589 10.39 -6.79 8.64
N TRP A 590 9.63 -7.82 9.04
CA TRP A 590 9.63 -9.14 8.42
C TRP A 590 8.28 -9.42 7.75
N ASP A 591 8.31 -9.97 6.53
CA ASP A 591 7.13 -10.49 5.85
C ASP A 591 6.91 -11.95 6.25
N VAL A 592 5.71 -12.26 6.73
CA VAL A 592 5.33 -13.61 7.13
C VAL A 592 3.96 -13.93 6.55
N TYR A 593 3.89 -15.03 5.81
CA TYR A 593 2.62 -15.65 5.42
C TYR A 593 2.28 -16.71 6.46
N LEU A 594 1.17 -16.58 7.18
CA LEU A 594 0.78 -17.56 8.20
C LEU A 594 -0.74 -17.67 8.32
N TYR A 595 -1.24 -18.91 8.37
CA TYR A 595 -2.67 -19.24 8.40
C TYR A 595 -3.49 -18.57 7.30
N GLY A 596 -2.82 -18.34 6.18
CA GLY A 596 -3.40 -17.71 5.03
C GLY A 596 -3.10 -16.23 4.92
N GLU A 597 -2.88 -15.52 6.02
CA GLU A 597 -2.62 -14.09 5.94
C GLU A 597 -1.16 -13.80 5.63
N GLU A 598 -0.90 -12.87 4.72
CA GLU A 598 0.42 -12.27 4.55
C GLU A 598 0.47 -10.94 5.30
N ALA A 599 1.33 -10.85 6.31
CA ALA A 599 1.44 -9.68 7.16
C ALA A 599 2.89 -9.24 7.34
N ARG A 600 3.05 -7.93 7.62
CA ARG A 600 4.32 -7.34 8.03
C ARG A 600 4.39 -7.23 9.55
N TYR A 601 5.51 -7.66 10.09
CA TYR A 601 5.77 -7.65 11.51
C TYR A 601 7.06 -6.88 11.79
N GLU A 602 6.98 -5.81 12.58
CA GLU A 602 8.15 -5.07 13.06
C GLU A 602 8.60 -5.65 14.40
N ILE A 603 9.89 -5.96 14.53
CA ILE A 603 10.47 -6.38 15.80
C ILE A 603 10.38 -5.22 16.80
N PHE A 604 9.79 -5.46 17.98
CA PHE A 604 9.80 -4.52 19.10
C PHE A 604 10.70 -4.97 20.25
N ALA A 605 11.03 -6.26 20.32
CA ALA A 605 11.98 -6.80 21.28
C ALA A 605 12.80 -7.96 20.69
N MET A 606 14.07 -8.03 21.04
CA MET A 606 14.96 -9.15 20.78
C MET A 606 15.82 -9.43 22.02
N PHE A 607 15.88 -10.67 22.48
CA PHE A 607 16.74 -11.05 23.62
C PHE A 607 16.99 -12.55 23.69
N GLU A 608 18.15 -12.95 24.21
CA GLU A 608 18.46 -14.35 24.52
C GLU A 608 18.60 -14.58 26.03
N THR A 609 17.83 -15.52 26.55
CA THR A 609 17.82 -15.87 27.99
C THR A 609 19.04 -16.71 28.37
N LYS A 610 19.54 -16.57 29.61
CA LYS A 610 20.73 -17.29 30.12
C LYS A 610 20.35 -18.59 30.83
N ALA A 611 21.16 -19.64 30.64
CA ALA A 611 20.97 -20.91 31.32
C ALA A 611 21.55 -20.90 32.76
N PRO A 612 20.92 -21.62 33.73
CA PRO A 612 19.62 -22.29 33.61
C PRO A 612 18.48 -21.27 33.62
N ALA A 613 17.62 -21.33 32.61
CA ALA A 613 16.46 -20.45 32.54
C ALA A 613 15.28 -21.09 33.28
N ASP A 614 14.40 -20.24 33.81
CA ASP A 614 13.10 -20.69 34.31
C ASP A 614 12.29 -21.26 33.14
N VAL A 615 11.89 -22.53 33.28
CA VAL A 615 11.20 -23.27 32.21
C VAL A 615 9.78 -22.77 32.00
N GLU A 616 9.08 -22.38 33.08
CA GLU A 616 7.73 -21.82 33.00
C GLU A 616 7.78 -20.46 32.32
N LYS A 617 8.71 -19.59 32.74
CA LYS A 617 8.90 -18.28 32.11
C LYS A 617 9.29 -18.40 30.62
N SER A 618 10.21 -19.31 30.30
CA SER A 618 10.76 -19.48 28.95
C SER A 618 9.84 -20.25 27.99
N LEU A 619 8.97 -21.14 28.45
CA LEU A 619 8.06 -21.88 27.54
C LEU A 619 6.63 -21.37 27.55
N MET A 620 6.22 -20.65 28.59
CA MET A 620 4.82 -20.26 28.79
C MET A 620 4.66 -18.74 28.77
N GLU A 621 5.43 -18.02 29.59
CA GLU A 621 5.25 -16.56 29.73
C GLU A 621 5.76 -15.79 28.50
N TYR A 622 7.03 -15.94 28.10
CA TYR A 622 7.57 -15.19 26.96
C TYR A 622 6.92 -15.59 25.63
N VAL A 623 6.64 -16.88 25.46
CA VAL A 623 6.00 -17.44 24.26
C VAL A 623 4.49 -17.11 24.26
N TRP A 624 3.92 -16.71 25.39
CA TRP A 624 2.49 -16.47 25.55
C TRP A 624 1.64 -17.70 25.16
N TYR A 625 2.09 -18.89 25.55
CA TYR A 625 1.52 -20.16 25.08
C TYR A 625 0.43 -20.72 26.02
N PRO A 626 -0.76 -21.09 25.52
CA PRO A 626 -1.79 -21.73 26.34
C PRO A 626 -1.53 -23.24 26.53
N TYR A 627 -1.33 -23.68 27.77
CA TYR A 627 -1.23 -25.11 28.12
C TYR A 627 -2.17 -25.48 29.29
N GLY A 628 -3.01 -26.52 29.11
CA GLY A 628 -3.91 -27.04 30.14
C GLY A 628 -5.23 -26.27 30.32
N ASN A 629 -5.96 -26.55 31.42
CA ASN A 629 -7.18 -25.82 31.85
C ASN A 629 -6.84 -24.43 32.45
N THR A 630 -5.62 -23.97 32.22
CA THR A 630 -5.09 -22.67 32.63
C THR A 630 -5.28 -21.72 31.46
N ASN A 631 -6.35 -20.94 31.59
CA ASN A 631 -6.65 -19.79 30.76
C ASN A 631 -5.44 -18.85 30.69
N HIS A 632 -4.82 -18.82 29.52
CA HIS A 632 -4.31 -17.58 28.97
C HIS A 632 -5.43 -16.82 28.21
N ASP A 633 -6.71 -17.02 28.56
CA ASP A 633 -7.77 -15.98 28.48
C ASP A 633 -7.45 -14.79 29.41
N LYS A 634 -6.18 -14.40 29.51
CA LYS A 634 -5.65 -13.51 30.53
C LYS A 634 -5.15 -12.24 29.89
N ASP A 635 -5.91 -11.62 29.02
CA ASP A 635 -5.43 -10.37 28.43
C ASP A 635 -6.45 -9.28 28.66
N THR A 636 -6.63 -9.01 29.95
CA THR A 636 -6.89 -7.62 30.30
C THR A 636 -5.68 -6.83 29.81
N ASP A 637 -5.92 -5.62 29.29
CA ASP A 637 -4.90 -4.79 28.67
C ASP A 637 -3.67 -4.61 29.59
N GLU A 638 -3.84 -4.68 30.92
CA GLU A 638 -2.74 -4.58 31.88
C GLU A 638 -1.74 -5.74 31.81
N LYS A 639 -2.18 -6.97 31.47
CA LYS A 639 -1.28 -8.14 31.39
C LYS A 639 -0.49 -8.17 30.10
N VAL A 640 -1.15 -7.82 28.99
CA VAL A 640 -0.47 -7.62 27.70
C VAL A 640 0.59 -6.53 27.84
N GLN A 641 0.23 -5.40 28.47
CA GLN A 641 1.18 -4.33 28.72
C GLN A 641 2.37 -4.81 29.57
N ALA A 642 2.13 -5.58 30.64
CA ALA A 642 3.20 -6.12 31.46
C ALA A 642 4.13 -7.09 30.70
N TRP A 643 3.59 -7.88 29.76
CA TRP A 643 4.38 -8.75 28.89
C TRP A 643 5.22 -7.94 27.89
N ILE A 644 4.65 -6.91 27.25
CA ILE A 644 5.38 -5.98 26.38
C ILE A 644 6.53 -5.32 27.16
N ASP A 645 6.22 -4.76 28.33
CA ASP A 645 7.19 -4.06 29.18
C ASP A 645 8.34 -4.99 29.60
N ASP A 646 8.05 -6.24 29.97
CA ASP A 646 9.09 -7.21 30.32
C ASP A 646 9.95 -7.57 29.09
N CYS A 647 9.35 -7.79 27.91
CA CYS A 647 10.12 -8.06 26.69
C CYS A 647 11.06 -6.91 26.32
N VAL A 648 10.58 -5.67 26.32
CA VAL A 648 11.38 -4.46 26.05
C VAL A 648 12.49 -4.30 27.10
N LYS A 649 12.16 -4.55 28.38
CA LYS A 649 13.15 -4.55 29.46
C LYS A 649 14.23 -5.60 29.24
N GLN A 650 13.88 -6.83 28.88
CA GLN A 650 14.86 -7.89 28.62
C GLN A 650 15.77 -7.54 27.44
N THR A 651 15.24 -6.94 26.36
CA THR A 651 16.06 -6.44 25.25
C THR A 651 17.13 -5.46 25.69
N LYS A 652 16.76 -4.50 26.55
CA LYS A 652 17.71 -3.55 27.12
C LYS A 652 18.72 -4.21 28.06
N GLU A 653 18.29 -5.09 28.95
CA GLU A 653 19.14 -5.69 29.98
C GLU A 653 20.09 -6.78 29.44
N LEU A 654 19.64 -7.57 28.45
CA LEU A 654 20.38 -8.73 27.94
C LEU A 654 21.15 -8.44 26.66
N SER A 655 20.61 -7.60 25.78
CA SER A 655 21.20 -7.30 24.47
C SER A 655 21.77 -5.89 24.36
N GLY A 656 21.39 -4.98 25.27
CA GLY A 656 21.82 -3.57 25.23
C GLY A 656 21.21 -2.76 24.09
N LEU A 657 20.17 -3.30 23.44
CA LEU A 657 19.47 -2.67 22.33
C LEU A 657 18.30 -1.81 22.84
N GLU A 658 18.02 -0.73 22.12
CA GLU A 658 16.82 0.09 22.28
C GLU A 658 16.23 0.30 20.89
N LEU A 659 15.15 -0.43 20.58
CA LEU A 659 14.52 -0.40 19.25
C LEU A 659 13.52 0.77 19.10
N ASN A 660 12.96 1.24 20.21
CA ASN A 660 11.97 2.34 20.27
C ASN A 660 10.76 2.14 19.35
N THR A 661 10.43 0.89 19.04
CA THR A 661 9.22 0.52 18.30
C THR A 661 7.97 0.89 19.09
N ASN A 662 7.04 1.59 18.45
CA ASN A 662 5.75 1.92 19.05
C ASN A 662 4.83 0.69 19.04
N VAL A 663 4.62 0.09 20.20
CA VAL A 663 3.84 -1.14 20.40
C VAL A 663 2.74 -0.92 21.44
N ASN A 664 1.55 -1.46 21.20
CA ASN A 664 0.38 -1.31 22.07
C ASN A 664 -0.35 -2.65 22.28
N VAL A 665 -1.19 -2.71 23.32
CA VAL A 665 -1.89 -3.93 23.77
C VAL A 665 -2.94 -4.50 22.80
N LYS A 666 -3.28 -3.77 21.74
CA LYS A 666 -4.24 -4.17 20.69
C LYS A 666 -3.54 -4.60 19.40
N ASP A 667 -2.22 -4.52 19.33
CA ASP A 667 -1.47 -5.02 18.18
C ASP A 667 -1.56 -6.55 18.14
N ASP A 668 -1.64 -7.13 16.94
CA ASP A 668 -1.40 -8.56 16.77
C ASP A 668 0.11 -8.83 16.81
N PHE A 669 0.52 -9.88 17.52
CA PHE A 669 1.92 -10.20 17.75
C PHE A 669 2.36 -11.45 16.99
N LEU A 670 3.66 -11.52 16.72
CA LEU A 670 4.34 -12.73 16.29
C LEU A 670 5.55 -12.94 17.19
N THR A 671 5.62 -14.11 17.82
CA THR A 671 6.78 -14.56 18.57
C THR A 671 7.56 -15.57 17.75
N VAL A 672 8.80 -15.22 17.39
CA VAL A 672 9.75 -16.13 16.75
C VAL A 672 10.83 -16.47 17.76
N PHE A 673 11.07 -17.75 18.02
CA PHE A 673 12.12 -18.13 18.96
C PHE A 673 12.88 -19.39 18.56
N THR A 674 14.01 -19.62 19.23
CA THR A 674 14.85 -20.83 19.03
C THR A 674 15.03 -21.59 20.33
N CYS A 675 15.02 -22.93 20.25
CA CYS A 675 15.17 -23.81 21.42
C CYS A 675 16.63 -23.99 21.90
N ALA A 676 17.64 -23.64 21.10
CA ALA A 676 19.06 -23.80 21.43
C ALA A 676 19.81 -22.48 21.26
N THR A 677 20.72 -22.16 22.18
CA THR A 677 21.30 -20.82 22.36
C THR A 677 22.80 -20.83 22.58
N GLN A 678 23.40 -19.65 22.72
CA GLN A 678 24.80 -19.51 23.15
C GLN A 678 25.06 -19.96 24.59
N HIS A 679 24.00 -20.07 25.40
CA HIS A 679 24.09 -20.40 26.81
C HIS A 679 23.81 -21.88 27.11
N SER A 680 23.12 -22.60 26.21
CA SER A 680 22.93 -24.04 26.31
C SER A 680 22.37 -24.69 25.04
N ASP A 681 22.67 -25.97 24.87
CA ASP A 681 21.87 -26.85 24.01
C ASP A 681 20.42 -26.96 24.54
N ALA A 682 19.49 -27.48 23.72
CA ALA A 682 18.04 -27.35 23.93
C ALA A 682 17.46 -27.82 25.29
N GLY A 683 18.23 -28.57 26.09
CA GLY A 683 17.79 -29.16 27.36
C GLY A 683 17.85 -28.26 28.61
N LYS A 684 18.33 -27.00 28.53
CA LYS A 684 18.46 -26.12 29.73
C LYS A 684 17.62 -24.84 29.69
N GLY A 685 16.65 -24.78 28.78
CA GLY A 685 15.59 -23.77 28.78
C GLY A 685 15.98 -22.36 28.31
N ALA A 686 17.26 -22.08 28.03
CA ALA A 686 17.65 -20.82 27.39
C ALA A 686 17.15 -20.79 25.93
N ARG A 687 16.66 -19.62 25.51
CA ARG A 687 16.03 -19.35 24.19
C ARG A 687 16.34 -17.94 23.72
N LEU A 688 16.51 -17.77 22.41
CA LEU A 688 16.53 -16.49 21.70
C LEU A 688 15.11 -16.17 21.23
N TYR A 689 14.66 -14.95 21.48
CA TYR A 689 13.36 -14.43 21.08
C TYR A 689 13.50 -13.23 20.18
N PHE A 690 12.64 -13.19 19.17
CA PHE A 690 12.24 -12.00 18.45
C PHE A 690 10.74 -11.85 18.70
N MET A 691 10.36 -10.74 19.34
CA MET A 691 8.97 -10.36 19.53
C MET A 691 8.66 -9.29 18.51
N LEU A 692 7.66 -9.55 17.69
CA LEU A 692 7.25 -8.67 16.64
C LEU A 692 5.79 -8.27 16.82
N LYS A 693 5.48 -7.06 16.40
CA LYS A 693 4.10 -6.56 16.32
C LYS A 693 3.77 -6.34 14.85
N LYS A 694 2.53 -6.63 14.48
CA LYS A 694 2.03 -6.35 13.13
C LYS A 694 2.05 -4.84 12.90
N VAL A 695 2.52 -4.38 11.74
CA VAL A 695 2.72 -2.93 11.47
C VAL A 695 1.91 -2.35 10.33
N ASP A 696 1.33 -3.19 9.48
CA ASP A 696 0.45 -2.74 8.41
C ASP A 696 -0.86 -3.54 8.42
N TYR A 697 -1.98 -2.83 8.22
CA TYR A 697 -2.57 -2.67 6.88
C TYR A 697 -2.62 -1.20 6.49
#